data_AF-A0A2P6SN55-F1
#
_entry.id   AF-A0A2P6SN55-F1
#
_cell.length_a   1.000
_cell.length_b   1.000
_cell.length_c   1.000
_cell.angle_alpha   90.00
_cell.angle_beta   90.00
_cell.angle_gamma   90.00
#
_symmetry.space_group_name_H-M   'P 1'
#
loop_
_entity.id
_entity.type
_entity.pdbx_description
1 polymer ?
#
loop_
_entity_poly.entity_id
_entity_poly.type
_entity_poly.pdbx_seq_one_letter_code
_entity_poly.pdbx_strand_id
1 'polypeptide(L)'
;MGSVEEEQVWDVEETVFVAVGDDVKQSETTLFWAVKNFVGKNICLLHVHRPSLCDENSSVNLRNLLNEYLLILIGAGVQANEVRIEMDNVEEGIVELIARHDIRWLVMGAAADEYYTERLAEIRSSKAVFVCQKAASSCHIWFVCNGHLIHTRGDREDNSEIESAPPLLPLNSATGTEEPEHLSTESILWLRNLDAEEDVNEVEDLSRRLTPLLIDEEEKAAGGSYDKVTQAILDRKNSNQMEFEDTARRWKVEDDAMEAKCKAKAFESLCTKEMSQRKELEELLATIRQETEGLKDECDKYIEQVQIFRDKNLVLEGQLAESQCTVKELEEKIISAVKLLISFREKRDNMQAEYRNAIRKVNQLSTLGEAASFCRAEFPVFSFLEINEATQNFDPSQKIGEGRYGSVYKGILRHMHVAIKMLPSYGSKRQLDFQNEVEILSRARHPNLVTLIGMCPESRSLVYEYLKNGSLEDRLAGKDKAPPLPWQIRTCIATEICSALIFLHSNIPCIVHGNLKASNILLDANFVSKLGDLGIVSLISQNEDPTNFTKICNDPNGTFVYMDPEYVETGKLTRESDVYSFGILLLRLLTARPLLGIVKDVKCALENDSISGLLDVSAGDWPLEQARELALLAMRCCEENRLNRMDLSVVHEVMRTSCAASESCSISKKLLRTPSHFVCPILQEVMTDPRIAADGYTYEEEAIQGWFKSGHSTSPMTNLELEHCNLVPNYALQFAIQQWQLQ
;
A
#
# COMPACT_ATOMS: atom_id res chain seq x y z
N MET A 1 -6.24 23.37 -39.14
CA MET A 1 -6.32 24.25 -37.96
C MET A 1 -5.59 23.53 -36.85
N GLY A 2 -4.70 24.19 -36.11
CA GLY A 2 -3.89 23.52 -35.10
C GLY A 2 -4.75 23.04 -33.94
N SER A 3 -4.51 21.80 -33.50
CA SER A 3 -4.76 21.41 -32.12
C SER A 3 -3.81 22.20 -31.23
N VAL A 4 -4.33 22.88 -30.22
CA VAL A 4 -3.52 23.34 -29.10
C VAL A 4 -3.21 22.09 -28.28
N GLU A 5 -1.95 21.68 -28.26
CA GLU A 5 -1.47 20.71 -27.28
C GLU A 5 -1.45 21.43 -25.92
N GLU A 6 -2.08 20.84 -24.91
CA GLU A 6 -2.06 21.40 -23.56
C GLU A 6 -0.64 21.22 -23.00
N GLU A 7 0.06 22.32 -22.69
CA GLU A 7 1.39 22.27 -22.08
C GLU A 7 1.30 21.55 -20.73
N GLN A 8 1.80 20.31 -20.70
CA GLN A 8 1.74 19.47 -19.51
C GLN A 8 2.75 19.97 -18.47
N VAL A 9 2.26 20.81 -17.55
CA VAL A 9 3.08 21.43 -16.50
C VAL A 9 3.53 20.36 -15.50
N TRP A 10 4.81 20.02 -15.54
CA TRP A 10 5.46 19.13 -14.58
C TRP A 10 5.89 19.90 -13.34
N ASP A 11 5.81 19.25 -12.18
CA ASP A 11 6.61 19.70 -11.03
C ASP A 11 8.06 19.23 -11.25
N VAL A 12 8.91 20.15 -11.66
CA VAL A 12 10.31 19.87 -12.04
C VAL A 12 11.22 19.71 -10.81
N GLU A 13 10.73 20.03 -9.62
CA GLU A 13 11.44 19.86 -8.34
C GLU A 13 11.11 18.48 -7.72
N GLU A 14 9.95 17.92 -8.06
CA GLU A 14 9.47 16.58 -7.67
C GLU A 14 9.69 15.48 -8.73
N THR A 15 10.11 15.82 -9.95
CA THR A 15 10.24 14.86 -11.08
C THR A 15 11.70 14.63 -11.51
N VAL A 16 12.08 13.35 -11.64
CA VAL A 16 13.35 12.90 -12.21
C VAL A 16 13.10 12.32 -13.60
N PHE A 17 13.81 12.84 -14.59
CA PHE A 17 13.68 12.41 -15.98
C PHE A 17 14.69 11.30 -16.30
N VAL A 18 14.31 10.30 -17.09
CA VAL A 18 15.16 9.16 -17.46
C VAL A 18 15.16 9.00 -18.98
N ALA A 19 16.30 9.20 -19.62
CA ALA A 19 16.44 9.11 -21.07
C ALA A 19 16.48 7.63 -21.52
N VAL A 20 15.50 7.22 -22.33
CA VAL A 20 15.32 5.82 -22.78
C VAL A 20 15.45 5.64 -24.29
N GLY A 21 16.15 4.57 -24.70
CA GLY A 21 16.45 4.27 -26.10
C GLY A 21 15.42 3.41 -26.82
N ASP A 22 15.73 3.07 -28.07
CA ASP A 22 14.91 2.20 -28.93
C ASP A 22 14.95 0.71 -28.53
N ASP A 23 15.83 0.33 -27.60
CA ASP A 23 15.95 -1.02 -27.01
C ASP A 23 15.72 -0.95 -25.50
N VAL A 24 14.66 -1.62 -25.05
CA VAL A 24 14.23 -1.70 -23.65
C VAL A 24 15.30 -2.31 -22.76
N LYS A 25 15.96 -3.39 -23.21
CA LYS A 25 16.92 -4.15 -22.40
C LYS A 25 18.20 -3.35 -22.12
N GLN A 26 18.60 -2.51 -23.07
CA GLN A 26 19.77 -1.62 -22.90
C GLN A 26 19.48 -0.43 -21.97
N SER A 27 18.20 -0.09 -21.76
CA SER A 27 17.79 1.04 -20.89
C SER A 27 17.26 0.56 -19.52
N GLU A 28 16.88 -0.71 -19.39
CA GLU A 28 16.34 -1.35 -18.18
C GLU A 28 17.25 -1.18 -16.95
N THR A 29 18.57 -1.38 -17.10
CA THR A 29 19.53 -1.24 -15.99
C THR A 29 19.65 0.21 -15.50
N THR A 30 19.52 1.17 -16.41
CA THR A 30 19.50 2.62 -16.11
C THR A 30 18.19 3.02 -15.42
N LEU A 31 17.06 2.45 -15.86
CA LEU A 31 15.74 2.69 -15.30
C LEU A 31 15.61 2.15 -13.86
N PHE A 32 16.06 0.91 -13.61
CA PHE A 32 16.12 0.35 -12.26
C PHE A 32 17.08 1.11 -11.34
N TRP A 33 18.20 1.63 -11.86
CA TRP A 33 19.08 2.50 -11.08
C TRP A 33 18.37 3.80 -10.67
N ALA A 34 17.64 4.45 -11.57
CA ALA A 34 16.88 5.65 -11.24
C ALA A 34 15.83 5.37 -10.13
N VAL A 35 15.00 4.33 -10.30
CA VAL A 35 14.01 3.90 -9.29
C VAL A 35 14.65 3.66 -7.92
N LYS A 36 15.80 2.99 -7.88
CA LYS A 36 16.49 2.61 -6.64
C LYS A 36 17.11 3.80 -5.89
N ASN A 37 17.53 4.85 -6.60
CA ASN A 37 18.22 6.00 -6.00
C ASN A 37 17.30 7.20 -5.74
N PHE A 38 16.19 7.33 -6.46
CA PHE A 38 15.22 8.44 -6.33
C PHE A 38 13.88 7.99 -5.71
N VAL A 39 13.95 7.15 -4.68
CA VAL A 39 12.77 6.61 -3.97
C VAL A 39 11.90 7.76 -3.44
N GLY A 40 10.64 7.81 -3.90
CA GLY A 40 9.66 8.83 -3.47
C GLY A 40 9.60 10.10 -4.34
N LYS A 41 10.40 10.21 -5.41
CA LYS A 41 10.21 11.21 -6.47
C LYS A 41 9.44 10.61 -7.66
N ASN A 42 8.80 11.46 -8.46
CA ASN A 42 8.11 11.05 -9.68
C ASN A 42 9.15 10.72 -10.77
N ILE A 43 8.87 9.72 -11.63
CA ILE A 43 9.77 9.39 -12.75
C ILE A 43 9.09 9.70 -14.09
N CYS A 44 9.79 10.43 -14.95
CA CYS A 44 9.34 10.72 -16.31
C CYS A 44 10.28 10.08 -17.35
N LEU A 45 9.71 9.28 -18.24
CA LEU A 45 10.41 8.69 -19.38
C LEU A 45 10.63 9.76 -20.44
N LEU A 46 11.89 10.01 -20.80
CA LEU A 46 12.29 10.97 -21.81
C LEU A 46 12.75 10.21 -23.07
N HIS A 47 12.06 10.39 -24.19
CA HIS A 47 12.38 9.69 -25.44
C HIS A 47 12.43 10.65 -26.64
N VAL A 48 13.38 10.43 -27.55
CA VAL A 48 13.49 11.17 -28.81
C VAL A 48 13.20 10.22 -29.97
N HIS A 49 12.03 10.35 -30.56
CA HIS A 49 11.62 9.54 -31.69
C HIS A 49 12.28 10.06 -32.97
N ARG A 50 12.90 9.14 -33.73
CA ARG A 50 13.39 9.44 -35.08
C ARG A 50 12.33 9.06 -36.13
N PRO A 51 11.72 10.01 -36.85
CA PRO A 51 10.73 9.70 -37.87
C PRO A 51 11.39 8.99 -39.06
N SER A 52 11.00 7.73 -39.32
CA SER A 52 11.48 6.97 -40.48
C SER A 52 10.62 7.25 -41.72
N LEU A 53 11.25 7.68 -42.81
CA LEU A 53 10.59 8.10 -44.06
C LEU A 53 9.78 7.01 -44.80
N CYS A 54 9.68 5.80 -44.25
CA CYS A 54 9.17 4.60 -44.93
C CYS A 54 8.16 3.77 -44.12
N ASP A 55 7.79 4.15 -42.89
CA ASP A 55 7.01 3.28 -41.99
C ASP A 55 5.71 3.94 -41.46
N GLU A 56 4.57 3.58 -42.07
CA GLU A 56 3.24 4.01 -41.64
C GLU A 56 2.84 3.49 -40.24
N ASN A 57 3.52 2.46 -39.71
CA ASN A 57 3.28 1.90 -38.37
C ASN A 57 4.19 2.50 -37.28
N SER A 58 5.10 3.40 -37.62
CA SER A 58 6.00 4.11 -36.68
C SER A 58 5.31 4.57 -35.38
N SER A 59 4.19 5.28 -35.49
CA SER A 59 3.42 5.78 -34.33
C SER A 59 2.76 4.70 -33.47
N VAL A 60 2.64 3.45 -33.95
CA VAL A 60 2.13 2.30 -33.20
C VAL A 60 3.28 1.58 -32.51
N ASN A 61 4.38 1.36 -33.24
CA ASN A 61 5.61 0.77 -32.70
C ASN A 61 6.17 1.60 -31.53
N LEU A 62 6.19 2.93 -31.66
CA LEU A 62 6.59 3.86 -30.58
C LEU A 62 5.72 3.72 -29.31
N ARG A 63 4.40 3.60 -29.47
CA ARG A 63 3.50 3.42 -28.32
C ARG A 63 3.69 2.07 -27.62
N ASN A 64 4.02 1.02 -28.37
CA ASN A 64 4.35 -0.27 -27.79
C ASN A 64 5.66 -0.20 -26.98
N LEU A 65 6.71 0.43 -27.53
CA LEU A 65 7.99 0.66 -26.85
C LEU A 65 7.82 1.44 -25.53
N LEU A 66 7.07 2.54 -25.55
CA LEU A 66 6.85 3.35 -24.33
C LEU A 66 5.96 2.62 -23.31
N ASN A 67 4.97 1.83 -23.75
CA ASN A 67 4.20 0.97 -22.86
C ASN A 67 5.07 -0.09 -22.15
N GLU A 68 6.07 -0.67 -22.83
CA GLU A 68 7.01 -1.63 -22.19
C GLU A 68 7.80 -0.96 -21.06
N TYR A 69 8.30 0.27 -21.26
CA TYR A 69 8.95 1.03 -20.18
C TYR A 69 8.01 1.42 -19.04
N LEU A 70 6.77 1.83 -19.35
CA LEU A 70 5.76 2.14 -18.34
C LEU A 70 5.40 0.91 -17.49
N LEU A 71 5.33 -0.28 -18.10
CA LEU A 71 5.10 -1.53 -17.38
C LEU A 71 6.22 -1.87 -16.39
N ILE A 72 7.48 -1.57 -16.71
CA ILE A 72 8.61 -1.75 -15.78
C ILE A 72 8.46 -0.82 -14.57
N LEU A 73 8.13 0.46 -14.78
CA LEU A 73 7.94 1.42 -13.68
C LEU A 73 6.70 1.11 -12.82
N ILE A 74 5.60 0.67 -13.43
CA ILE A 74 4.40 0.20 -12.72
C ILE A 74 4.73 -1.05 -11.89
N GLY A 75 5.50 -1.99 -12.44
CA GLY A 75 5.99 -3.18 -11.71
C GLY A 75 6.90 -2.84 -10.52
N ALA A 76 7.59 -1.70 -10.58
CA ALA A 76 8.38 -1.15 -9.48
C ALA A 76 7.58 -0.24 -8.52
N GLY A 77 6.29 -0.01 -8.76
CA GLY A 77 5.41 0.77 -7.90
C GLY A 77 5.58 2.30 -7.99
N VAL A 78 6.16 2.82 -9.07
CA VAL A 78 6.41 4.26 -9.26
C VAL A 78 5.36 4.88 -10.18
N GLN A 79 4.88 6.09 -9.85
CA GLN A 79 4.04 6.87 -10.76
C GLN A 79 4.90 7.40 -11.92
N ALA A 80 4.54 6.95 -13.13
CA ALA A 80 5.31 7.17 -14.35
C ALA A 80 4.57 8.03 -15.36
N ASN A 81 5.30 8.93 -16.02
CA ASN A 81 4.81 9.77 -17.13
C ASN A 81 5.75 9.66 -18.34
N GLU A 82 5.32 10.07 -19.54
CA GLU A 82 6.19 10.16 -20.73
C GLU A 82 6.30 11.60 -21.26
N VAL A 83 7.48 11.96 -21.75
CA VAL A 83 7.76 13.17 -22.55
C VAL A 83 8.53 12.73 -23.80
N ARG A 84 8.06 13.17 -24.98
CA ARG A 84 8.64 12.78 -26.26
C ARG A 84 8.76 13.95 -27.24
N ILE A 85 9.76 13.89 -28.10
CA ILE A 85 9.97 14.82 -29.22
C ILE A 85 10.33 14.04 -30.49
N GLU A 86 9.93 14.54 -31.65
CA GLU A 86 10.33 13.98 -32.95
C GLU A 86 11.52 14.78 -33.52
N MET A 87 12.71 14.17 -33.56
CA MET A 87 13.94 14.79 -34.09
C MET A 87 14.90 13.74 -34.65
N ASP A 88 15.61 14.08 -35.72
CA ASP A 88 16.58 13.19 -36.39
C ASP A 88 17.79 12.85 -35.50
N ASN A 89 18.23 13.81 -34.67
CA ASN A 89 19.35 13.66 -33.74
C ASN A 89 18.82 13.50 -32.31
N VAL A 90 19.15 12.38 -31.66
CA VAL A 90 18.67 12.04 -30.31
C VAL A 90 19.37 12.90 -29.26
N GLU A 91 20.67 13.11 -29.44
CA GLU A 91 21.52 13.96 -28.62
C GLU A 91 21.11 15.45 -28.65
N GLU A 92 20.56 15.94 -29.78
CA GLU A 92 20.00 17.29 -29.87
C GLU A 92 18.58 17.33 -29.28
N GLY A 93 17.74 16.32 -29.54
CA GLY A 93 16.39 16.24 -28.96
C GLY A 93 16.36 16.12 -27.44
N ILE A 94 17.36 15.47 -26.82
CA ILE A 94 17.50 15.45 -25.35
C ILE A 94 17.83 16.86 -24.84
N VAL A 95 18.75 17.59 -25.47
CA VAL A 95 19.10 18.97 -25.09
C VAL A 95 17.91 19.93 -25.27
N GLU A 96 17.16 19.78 -26.35
CA GLU A 96 15.95 20.54 -26.63
C GLU A 96 14.84 20.26 -25.59
N LEU A 97 14.62 19.00 -25.19
CA LEU A 97 13.67 18.66 -24.14
C LEU A 97 14.07 19.20 -22.76
N ILE A 98 15.37 19.20 -22.42
CA ILE A 98 15.88 19.84 -21.21
C ILE A 98 15.57 21.33 -21.22
N ALA A 99 15.77 22.01 -22.35
CA ALA A 99 15.50 23.44 -22.50
C ALA A 99 13.99 23.79 -22.50
N ARG A 100 13.13 22.93 -23.07
CA ARG A 100 11.67 23.15 -23.13
C ARG A 100 10.95 22.95 -21.80
N HIS A 101 11.43 22.04 -20.96
CA HIS A 101 10.78 21.68 -19.69
C HIS A 101 11.62 22.02 -18.44
N ASP A 102 12.63 22.89 -18.58
CA ASP A 102 13.57 23.33 -17.53
C ASP A 102 14.16 22.18 -16.67
N ILE A 103 14.46 21.04 -17.31
CA ILE A 103 14.70 19.77 -16.61
C ILE A 103 15.90 19.88 -15.68
N ARG A 104 15.64 19.91 -14.36
CA ARG A 104 16.70 19.98 -13.33
C ARG A 104 17.38 18.64 -13.06
N TRP A 105 16.69 17.52 -13.23
CA TRP A 105 17.16 16.19 -12.82
C TRP A 105 17.05 15.17 -13.96
N LEU A 106 18.18 14.66 -14.47
CA LEU A 106 18.23 13.71 -15.58
C LEU A 106 19.14 12.50 -15.31
N VAL A 107 18.64 11.29 -15.58
CA VAL A 107 19.42 10.05 -15.59
C VAL A 107 19.53 9.53 -17.03
N MET A 108 20.73 9.14 -17.48
CA MET A 108 20.93 8.59 -18.83
C MET A 108 22.10 7.60 -18.94
N GLY A 109 22.12 6.80 -20.01
CA GLY A 109 23.18 5.81 -20.27
C GLY A 109 24.54 6.43 -20.64
N ALA A 110 25.60 6.04 -19.92
CA ALA A 110 26.99 6.48 -20.12
C ALA A 110 27.69 5.76 -21.28
N ALA A 111 27.27 4.52 -21.56
CA ALA A 111 27.70 3.63 -22.64
C ALA A 111 26.56 2.64 -22.91
N ALA A 112 26.73 1.71 -23.87
CA ALA A 112 25.91 0.50 -23.92
C ALA A 112 26.52 -0.57 -22.99
N ASP A 113 25.68 -1.32 -22.28
CA ASP A 113 26.10 -2.19 -21.17
C ASP A 113 27.09 -3.31 -21.57
N GLU A 114 27.09 -3.73 -22.84
CA GLU A 114 28.06 -4.68 -23.41
C GLU A 114 29.53 -4.19 -23.31
N TYR A 115 29.74 -2.88 -23.17
CA TYR A 115 31.06 -2.25 -23.03
C TYR A 115 31.39 -1.87 -21.57
N TYR A 116 30.60 -2.32 -20.59
CA TYR A 116 30.88 -2.13 -19.18
C TYR A 116 32.16 -2.85 -18.74
N THR A 117 32.93 -2.19 -17.88
CA THR A 117 34.03 -2.80 -17.12
C THR A 117 34.10 -2.13 -15.76
N GLU A 118 34.56 -2.84 -14.73
CA GLU A 118 34.67 -2.33 -13.35
C GLU A 118 35.64 -1.12 -13.19
N ARG A 119 36.37 -0.77 -14.26
CA ARG A 119 37.27 0.40 -14.33
C ARG A 119 36.75 1.53 -15.24
N LEU A 120 35.47 1.50 -15.61
CA LEU A 120 34.85 2.54 -16.44
C LEU A 120 34.57 3.79 -15.59
N ALA A 121 35.49 4.75 -15.61
CA ALA A 121 35.37 6.03 -14.90
C ALA A 121 34.97 7.22 -15.81
N GLU A 122 34.75 6.98 -17.11
CA GLU A 122 34.49 8.01 -18.12
C GLU A 122 33.31 7.63 -19.03
N ILE A 123 32.57 8.64 -19.48
CA ILE A 123 31.47 8.51 -20.44
C ILE A 123 32.03 8.10 -21.81
N ARG A 124 31.47 7.05 -22.43
CA ARG A 124 31.90 6.56 -23.77
C ARG A 124 30.84 6.71 -24.87
N SER A 125 29.58 6.87 -24.52
CA SER A 125 28.51 7.16 -25.48
C SER A 125 28.69 8.58 -26.04
N SER A 126 28.81 8.70 -27.37
CA SER A 126 28.94 10.01 -28.05
C SER A 126 27.75 10.93 -27.74
N LYS A 127 26.54 10.37 -27.68
CA LYS A 127 25.32 11.09 -27.28
C LYS A 127 25.44 11.64 -25.87
N ALA A 128 25.94 10.83 -24.93
CA ALA A 128 26.09 11.21 -23.53
C ALA A 128 27.16 12.29 -23.35
N VAL A 129 28.28 12.20 -24.07
CA VAL A 129 29.29 13.27 -24.11
C VAL A 129 28.71 14.56 -24.67
N PHE A 130 27.91 14.50 -25.75
CA PHE A 130 27.23 15.67 -26.32
C PHE A 130 26.26 16.32 -25.33
N VAL A 131 25.34 15.54 -24.75
CA VAL A 131 24.36 16.06 -23.76
C VAL A 131 25.08 16.65 -22.54
N CYS A 132 26.12 15.98 -22.02
CA CYS A 132 26.96 16.50 -20.93
C CYS A 132 27.55 17.89 -21.24
N GLN A 133 27.99 18.12 -22.49
CA GLN A 133 28.57 19.37 -22.96
C GLN A 133 27.55 20.44 -23.41
N LYS A 134 26.29 20.08 -23.68
CA LYS A 134 25.32 20.94 -24.39
C LYS A 134 24.03 21.24 -23.65
N ALA A 135 23.60 20.39 -22.72
CA ALA A 135 22.45 20.69 -21.86
C ALA A 135 22.73 21.89 -20.94
N ALA A 136 21.70 22.67 -20.62
CA ALA A 136 21.78 23.83 -19.71
C ALA A 136 22.44 23.45 -18.36
N SER A 137 23.21 24.35 -17.75
CA SER A 137 23.98 24.03 -16.53
C SER A 137 23.10 23.63 -15.35
N SER A 138 21.91 24.24 -15.21
CA SER A 138 20.88 23.92 -14.21
C SER A 138 20.42 22.45 -14.21
N CYS A 139 20.66 21.71 -15.29
CA CYS A 139 20.34 20.29 -15.39
C CYS A 139 21.45 19.44 -14.76
N HIS A 140 21.20 18.88 -13.58
CA HIS A 140 22.04 17.86 -12.96
C HIS A 140 21.85 16.51 -13.66
N ILE A 141 22.95 15.92 -14.15
CA ILE A 141 22.90 14.68 -14.96
C ILE A 141 23.69 13.54 -14.32
N TRP A 142 23.04 12.40 -14.13
CA TRP A 142 23.66 11.13 -13.72
C TRP A 142 23.84 10.21 -14.93
N PHE A 143 25.08 9.75 -15.14
CA PHE A 143 25.46 8.85 -16.23
C PHE A 143 25.67 7.43 -15.70
N VAL A 144 24.82 6.49 -16.13
CA VAL A 144 24.75 5.12 -15.61
C VAL A 144 25.17 4.09 -16.67
N CYS A 145 25.78 2.98 -16.29
CA CYS A 145 26.06 1.85 -17.18
C CYS A 145 25.97 0.55 -16.38
N ASN A 146 25.27 -0.46 -16.88
CA ASN A 146 25.06 -1.76 -16.23
C ASN A 146 24.65 -1.63 -14.75
N GLY A 147 23.73 -0.71 -14.45
CA GLY A 147 23.25 -0.45 -13.07
C GLY A 147 24.26 0.22 -12.12
N HIS A 148 25.39 0.75 -12.63
CA HIS A 148 26.41 1.46 -11.85
C HIS A 148 26.53 2.92 -12.29
N LEU A 149 26.74 3.84 -11.33
CA LEU A 149 26.98 5.26 -11.60
C LEU A 149 28.42 5.48 -12.09
N ILE A 150 28.57 6.04 -13.29
CA ILE A 150 29.86 6.25 -13.96
C ILE A 150 30.35 7.69 -13.80
N HIS A 151 29.45 8.67 -13.95
CA HIS A 151 29.78 10.09 -13.89
C HIS A 151 28.58 10.91 -13.44
N THR A 152 28.84 12.06 -12.81
CA THR A 152 27.82 13.06 -12.47
C THR A 152 28.24 14.43 -12.96
N ARG A 153 27.32 15.13 -13.64
CA ARG A 153 27.46 16.54 -13.99
C ARG A 153 26.74 17.37 -12.94
N GLY A 154 27.46 17.73 -11.88
CA GLY A 154 27.04 18.74 -10.91
C GLY A 154 27.49 20.14 -11.32
N ASP A 155 26.87 21.16 -10.72
CA ASP A 155 27.17 22.56 -11.02
C ASP A 155 28.64 22.95 -10.75
N ARG A 156 29.13 23.91 -11.52
CA ARG A 156 30.41 24.57 -11.25
C ARG A 156 30.21 25.62 -10.16
N GLU A 157 31.11 25.59 -9.19
CA GLU A 157 31.22 26.49 -8.04
C GLU A 157 30.75 27.94 -8.30
N ASP A 158 29.56 28.28 -7.79
CA ASP A 158 29.25 29.65 -7.36
C ASP A 158 28.42 29.59 -6.07
N ASN A 159 28.74 30.47 -5.10
CA ASN A 159 28.35 30.25 -3.70
C ASN A 159 27.05 31.01 -3.32
N SER A 160 25.89 30.39 -3.50
CA SER A 160 24.64 30.81 -2.85
C SER A 160 23.64 29.68 -2.64
N GLU A 161 23.30 29.43 -1.37
CA GLU A 161 22.13 28.68 -0.88
C GLU A 161 21.91 27.26 -1.47
N ILE A 162 22.57 26.28 -0.86
CA ILE A 162 22.44 24.85 -1.17
C ILE A 162 21.15 24.29 -0.53
N GLU A 163 20.13 24.02 -1.35
CA GLU A 163 19.17 22.97 -1.01
C GLU A 163 19.81 21.60 -1.28
N SER A 164 19.98 20.80 -0.22
CA SER A 164 20.67 19.51 -0.31
C SER A 164 19.81 18.45 -0.99
N ALA A 165 20.36 17.79 -2.01
CA ALA A 165 19.81 16.54 -2.53
C ALA A 165 19.58 15.52 -1.38
N PRO A 166 18.50 14.70 -1.45
CA PRO A 166 18.17 13.78 -0.36
C PRO A 166 19.28 12.74 -0.12
N PRO A 167 19.52 12.34 1.13
CA PRO A 167 20.67 11.52 1.49
C PRO A 167 20.55 10.09 0.95
N LEU A 168 21.47 9.72 0.05
CA LEU A 168 21.67 8.33 -0.37
C LEU A 168 22.03 7.47 0.85
N LEU A 169 21.28 6.38 1.05
CA LEU A 169 21.46 5.51 2.21
C LEU A 169 22.82 4.78 2.15
N PRO A 170 23.63 4.78 3.22
CA PRO A 170 24.88 4.03 3.25
C PRO A 170 24.63 2.51 3.21
N LEU A 171 25.25 1.82 2.24
CA LEU A 171 25.24 0.36 2.20
C LEU A 171 26.37 -0.18 3.10
N ASN A 172 26.01 -0.97 4.11
CA ASN A 172 26.99 -1.60 5.00
C ASN A 172 27.86 -2.63 4.26
N SER A 173 29.16 -2.37 4.14
CA SER A 173 30.19 -3.35 3.78
C SER A 173 31.21 -3.45 4.93
N ALA A 174 31.16 -4.55 5.70
CA ALA A 174 31.92 -4.68 6.94
C ALA A 174 32.30 -6.13 7.32
N THR A 175 32.96 -6.85 6.41
CA THR A 175 33.94 -7.90 6.75
C THR A 175 35.12 -7.72 5.82
N GLY A 176 36.28 -7.33 6.37
CA GLY A 176 37.40 -6.84 5.56
C GLY A 176 38.20 -7.93 4.87
N THR A 177 38.86 -7.53 3.79
CA THR A 177 40.07 -8.17 3.26
C THR A 177 41.24 -7.26 3.66
N GLU A 178 42.31 -7.81 4.23
CA GLU A 178 43.56 -7.05 4.34
C GLU A 178 44.23 -6.94 2.96
N GLU A 179 44.95 -5.84 2.75
CA GLU A 179 45.50 -5.43 1.44
C GLU A 179 46.66 -6.33 0.97
N PRO A 180 47.12 -6.14 -0.27
CA PRO A 180 48.43 -5.47 -0.35
C PRO A 180 48.49 -4.34 -1.39
N GLU A 181 49.01 -3.19 -0.97
CA GLU A 181 49.37 -2.09 -1.87
C GLU A 181 50.66 -2.37 -2.66
N HIS A 182 50.68 -1.81 -3.88
CA HIS A 182 51.82 -1.27 -4.64
C HIS A 182 53.21 -1.93 -4.57
N LEU A 183 53.69 -2.32 -5.75
CA LEU A 183 54.81 -1.61 -6.39
C LEU A 183 54.86 -1.85 -7.92
N SER A 184 54.74 -0.78 -8.70
CA SER A 184 55.33 -0.69 -10.05
C SER A 184 56.81 -0.26 -9.89
N THR A 185 57.72 -0.31 -10.86
CA THR A 185 57.68 -0.39 -12.34
C THR A 185 59.01 -1.08 -12.75
N GLU A 186 59.17 -1.76 -13.89
CA GLU A 186 59.62 -1.13 -15.16
C GLU A 186 59.74 -2.14 -16.33
N SER A 187 59.50 -1.60 -17.54
CA SER A 187 60.22 -1.82 -18.80
C SER A 187 60.35 -3.22 -19.43
N ILE A 188 59.61 -3.37 -20.54
CA ILE A 188 59.74 -4.39 -21.59
C ILE A 188 61.04 -4.19 -22.40
N LEU A 189 61.80 -5.28 -22.62
CA LEU A 189 62.75 -5.60 -23.72
C LEU A 189 63.51 -6.86 -23.27
N TRP A 190 63.81 -7.92 -24.03
CA TRP A 190 63.95 -8.17 -25.48
C TRP A 190 63.28 -9.54 -25.82
N LEU A 191 62.88 -9.92 -27.04
CA LEU A 191 62.71 -9.23 -28.33
C LEU A 191 61.67 -10.02 -29.16
N ARG A 192 61.03 -9.36 -30.15
CA ARG A 192 60.38 -10.00 -31.31
C ARG A 192 60.49 -9.04 -32.51
N ASN A 193 60.27 -9.53 -33.73
CA ASN A 193 60.53 -8.89 -35.05
C ASN A 193 61.99 -9.08 -35.51
N LEU A 194 62.30 -9.22 -36.81
CA LEU A 194 61.47 -9.29 -38.04
C LEU A 194 62.23 -10.06 -39.14
N ASP A 195 61.58 -10.40 -40.25
CA ASP A 195 62.14 -11.09 -41.42
C ASP A 195 63.01 -10.16 -42.31
N ALA A 196 64.05 -10.72 -42.98
CA ALA A 196 64.63 -10.23 -44.25
C ALA A 196 65.67 -11.23 -44.84
N GLU A 197 65.99 -11.07 -46.13
CA GLU A 197 66.67 -12.04 -47.02
C GLU A 197 68.20 -11.86 -47.24
N GLU A 198 68.78 -12.89 -47.89
CA GLU A 198 69.89 -12.90 -48.89
C GLU A 198 71.41 -12.91 -48.53
N ASP A 199 72.12 -13.68 -49.38
CA ASP A 199 73.54 -13.68 -49.82
C ASP A 199 74.76 -13.91 -48.88
N VAL A 200 75.92 -14.45 -49.32
CA VAL A 200 76.28 -15.58 -50.26
C VAL A 200 77.83 -15.79 -50.30
N ASN A 201 78.30 -17.02 -50.59
CA ASN A 201 79.72 -17.45 -50.78
C ASN A 201 80.64 -17.36 -49.52
N GLU A 202 81.81 -18.01 -49.41
CA GLU A 202 82.66 -18.87 -50.30
C GLU A 202 82.81 -20.29 -49.65
N VAL A 203 83.14 -21.45 -50.27
CA VAL A 203 83.99 -21.87 -51.42
C VAL A 203 85.51 -21.80 -51.15
N GLU A 204 86.38 -22.75 -51.51
CA GLU A 204 86.26 -24.19 -51.92
C GLU A 204 86.83 -25.06 -50.75
N ASP A 205 87.45 -26.25 -50.75
CA ASP A 205 87.91 -27.35 -51.63
C ASP A 205 87.98 -28.62 -50.70
N LEU A 206 88.30 -29.88 -51.03
CA LEU A 206 88.81 -30.55 -52.22
C LEU A 206 88.30 -32.01 -52.26
N SER A 207 87.70 -32.43 -53.38
CA SER A 207 87.54 -33.87 -53.68
C SER A 207 87.40 -34.16 -55.17
N ARG A 208 88.51 -34.61 -55.80
CA ARG A 208 88.73 -35.21 -57.15
C ARG A 208 90.27 -35.33 -57.32
N ARG A 209 90.90 -36.23 -58.09
CA ARG A 209 90.59 -37.14 -59.23
C ARG A 209 91.37 -38.47 -58.96
N LEU A 210 91.05 -39.69 -59.42
CA LEU A 210 90.88 -40.23 -60.80
C LEU A 210 92.11 -39.97 -61.71
N THR A 211 92.75 -40.92 -62.42
CA THR A 211 92.39 -42.33 -62.79
C THR A 211 93.70 -43.20 -63.01
N PRO A 212 93.73 -44.42 -63.63
CA PRO A 212 94.80 -45.43 -63.42
C PRO A 212 95.79 -45.62 -64.62
N LEU A 213 96.60 -46.70 -64.64
CA LEU A 213 96.68 -47.67 -65.78
C LEU A 213 97.60 -48.92 -65.51
N LEU A 214 97.55 -49.84 -66.47
CA LEU A 214 97.91 -51.27 -66.54
C LEU A 214 99.41 -51.69 -66.47
N ILE A 215 99.63 -52.96 -66.07
CA ILE A 215 100.45 -54.05 -66.70
C ILE A 215 101.79 -53.69 -67.39
N ASP A 216 102.91 -54.31 -66.98
CA ASP A 216 103.65 -55.30 -67.81
C ASP A 216 104.75 -56.12 -67.07
N GLU A 217 105.30 -57.13 -67.75
CA GLU A 217 106.36 -58.08 -67.32
C GLU A 217 107.80 -57.47 -67.48
N GLU A 218 108.97 -58.11 -67.32
CA GLU A 218 109.41 -59.51 -67.08
C GLU A 218 110.85 -59.54 -66.44
N GLU A 219 111.58 -60.67 -66.60
CA GLU A 219 113.05 -60.85 -66.52
C GLU A 219 113.78 -61.05 -65.16
N LYS A 220 114.12 -62.33 -64.88
CA LYS A 220 115.48 -62.96 -64.88
C LYS A 220 116.68 -62.25 -64.18
N ALA A 221 117.78 -62.90 -63.75
CA ALA A 221 118.17 -64.26 -63.29
C ALA A 221 119.69 -64.19 -62.88
N ALA A 222 120.48 -65.19 -62.45
CA ALA A 222 120.30 -66.63 -62.17
C ALA A 222 121.41 -67.14 -61.19
N GLY A 223 121.04 -67.92 -60.16
CA GLY A 223 121.95 -68.84 -59.43
C GLY A 223 122.96 -68.23 -58.43
N GLY A 224 123.60 -69.08 -57.60
CA GLY A 224 124.73 -68.66 -56.74
C GLY A 224 125.06 -69.42 -55.45
N SER A 225 124.20 -70.35 -54.98
CA SER A 225 124.39 -71.30 -53.85
C SER A 225 125.61 -71.13 -52.92
N TYR A 226 125.39 -70.60 -51.71
CA TYR A 226 125.93 -71.16 -50.45
C TYR A 226 124.97 -70.79 -49.31
N ASP A 227 124.55 -71.75 -48.49
CA ASP A 227 124.59 -71.63 -47.01
C ASP A 227 123.98 -72.81 -46.25
N LYS A 228 124.60 -73.13 -45.09
CA LYS A 228 123.98 -73.91 -44.00
C LYS A 228 124.20 -73.29 -42.61
N VAL A 229 125.10 -72.31 -42.50
CA VAL A 229 125.33 -71.56 -41.25
C VAL A 229 124.28 -70.46 -41.09
N THR A 230 123.94 -69.78 -42.19
CA THR A 230 122.87 -68.78 -42.20
C THR A 230 121.53 -69.35 -41.78
N GLN A 231 121.22 -70.64 -42.04
CA GLN A 231 119.97 -71.26 -41.59
C GLN A 231 119.80 -71.19 -40.06
N ALA A 232 120.79 -71.58 -39.25
CA ALA A 232 120.66 -71.57 -37.79
C ALA A 232 120.59 -70.14 -37.20
N ILE A 233 121.20 -69.16 -37.86
CA ILE A 233 121.09 -67.74 -37.50
C ILE A 233 119.70 -67.20 -37.89
N LEU A 234 119.19 -67.60 -39.07
CA LEU A 234 117.85 -67.30 -39.55
C LEU A 234 116.80 -67.90 -38.59
N ASP A 235 116.92 -69.17 -38.22
CA ASP A 235 115.98 -69.87 -37.34
C ASP A 235 115.89 -69.20 -35.96
N ARG A 236 117.02 -68.81 -35.36
CA ARG A 236 117.00 -68.06 -34.09
C ARG A 236 116.43 -66.65 -34.26
N LYS A 237 116.75 -65.96 -35.36
CA LYS A 237 116.20 -64.63 -35.65
C LYS A 237 114.69 -64.70 -35.91
N ASN A 238 114.22 -65.75 -36.58
CA ASN A 238 112.82 -66.06 -36.84
C ASN A 238 112.08 -66.45 -35.56
N SER A 239 112.72 -67.17 -34.63
CA SER A 239 112.16 -67.49 -33.31
C SER A 239 111.93 -66.22 -32.49
N ASN A 240 112.94 -65.34 -32.40
CA ASN A 240 112.82 -64.05 -31.73
C ASN A 240 111.79 -63.12 -32.43
N GLN A 241 111.73 -63.15 -33.77
CA GLN A 241 110.74 -62.44 -34.58
C GLN A 241 109.33 -62.96 -34.30
N MET A 242 109.13 -64.29 -34.20
CA MET A 242 107.85 -64.89 -33.82
C MET A 242 107.43 -64.51 -32.39
N GLU A 243 108.33 -64.52 -31.41
CA GLU A 243 108.02 -64.09 -30.04
C GLU A 243 107.67 -62.59 -29.98
N PHE A 244 108.34 -61.74 -30.78
CA PHE A 244 108.00 -60.33 -30.92
C PHE A 244 106.65 -60.13 -31.62
N GLU A 245 106.35 -60.89 -32.67
CA GLU A 245 105.06 -60.85 -33.35
C GLU A 245 103.92 -61.40 -32.49
N ASP A 246 104.15 -62.42 -31.66
CA ASP A 246 103.15 -62.93 -30.71
C ASP A 246 102.92 -61.99 -29.54
N THR A 247 103.96 -61.32 -29.02
CA THR A 247 103.79 -60.28 -28.00
C THR A 247 103.11 -59.04 -28.57
N ALA A 248 103.40 -58.65 -29.82
CA ALA A 248 102.67 -57.60 -30.53
C ALA A 248 101.21 -57.99 -30.83
N ARG A 249 100.94 -59.25 -31.21
CA ARG A 249 99.57 -59.80 -31.37
C ARG A 249 98.80 -59.74 -30.05
N ARG A 250 99.42 -60.12 -28.93
CA ARG A 250 98.81 -60.02 -27.59
C ARG A 250 98.56 -58.58 -27.19
N TRP A 251 99.54 -57.68 -27.33
CA TRP A 251 99.38 -56.26 -27.06
C TRP A 251 98.23 -55.65 -27.86
N LYS A 252 98.09 -56.02 -29.14
CA LYS A 252 96.97 -55.55 -29.95
C LYS A 252 95.62 -56.08 -29.45
N VAL A 253 95.51 -57.36 -29.10
CA VAL A 253 94.28 -57.94 -28.54
C VAL A 253 93.95 -57.35 -27.16
N GLU A 254 94.96 -57.01 -26.35
CA GLU A 254 94.80 -56.34 -25.05
C GLU A 254 94.38 -54.86 -25.21
N ASP A 255 94.89 -54.17 -26.24
CA ASP A 255 94.50 -52.80 -26.62
C ASP A 255 93.07 -52.77 -27.20
N ASP A 256 92.75 -53.62 -28.18
CA ASP A 256 91.40 -53.82 -28.72
C ASP A 256 90.39 -54.14 -27.59
N ALA A 257 90.77 -54.98 -26.62
CA ALA A 257 89.94 -55.31 -25.46
C ALA A 257 89.81 -54.17 -24.44
N MET A 258 90.85 -53.36 -24.25
CA MET A 258 90.82 -52.18 -23.39
C MET A 258 90.00 -51.04 -24.02
N GLU A 259 90.08 -50.86 -25.34
CA GLU A 259 89.27 -49.91 -26.09
C GLU A 259 87.79 -50.32 -26.04
N ALA A 260 87.47 -51.60 -26.28
CA ALA A 260 86.12 -52.15 -26.13
C ALA A 260 85.57 -51.96 -24.71
N LYS A 261 86.41 -52.16 -23.68
CA LYS A 261 86.07 -51.94 -22.27
C LYS A 261 85.84 -50.45 -21.93
N CYS A 262 86.57 -49.54 -22.56
CA CYS A 262 86.35 -48.10 -22.43
C CYS A 262 85.05 -47.67 -23.14
N LYS A 263 84.79 -48.18 -24.34
CA LYS A 263 83.53 -47.98 -25.08
C LYS A 263 82.32 -48.52 -24.30
N ALA A 264 82.44 -49.70 -23.70
CA ALA A 264 81.40 -50.27 -22.84
C ALA A 264 81.11 -49.36 -21.63
N LYS A 265 82.14 -48.90 -20.90
CA LYS A 265 81.97 -47.98 -19.76
C LYS A 265 81.39 -46.61 -20.17
N ALA A 266 81.77 -46.09 -21.33
CA ALA A 266 81.20 -44.86 -21.86
C ALA A 266 79.71 -45.04 -22.18
N PHE A 267 79.33 -46.19 -22.75
CA PHE A 267 77.94 -46.55 -23.01
C PHE A 267 77.12 -46.79 -21.72
N GLU A 268 77.69 -47.46 -20.71
CA GLU A 268 77.10 -47.58 -19.36
C GLU A 268 76.83 -46.20 -18.76
N SER A 269 77.79 -45.28 -18.82
CA SER A 269 77.65 -43.91 -18.31
C SER A 269 76.66 -43.05 -19.11
N LEU A 270 76.42 -43.37 -20.39
CA LEU A 270 75.42 -42.69 -21.21
C LEU A 270 74.02 -43.24 -20.89
N CYS A 271 73.89 -44.56 -20.76
CA CYS A 271 72.67 -45.27 -20.40
C CYS A 271 72.16 -44.88 -19.00
N THR A 272 73.04 -44.77 -17.99
CA THR A 272 72.62 -44.30 -16.66
C THR A 272 72.13 -42.86 -16.66
N LYS A 273 72.72 -41.98 -17.47
CA LYS A 273 72.25 -40.60 -17.65
C LYS A 273 70.91 -40.54 -18.40
N GLU A 274 70.72 -41.36 -19.43
CA GLU A 274 69.43 -41.44 -20.12
C GLU A 274 68.34 -41.97 -19.18
N MET A 275 68.65 -42.98 -18.36
CA MET A 275 67.73 -43.52 -17.34
C MET A 275 67.36 -42.50 -16.27
N SER A 276 68.28 -41.62 -15.84
CA SER A 276 67.92 -40.55 -14.88
C SER A 276 67.01 -39.50 -15.54
N GLN A 277 67.31 -39.07 -16.76
CA GLN A 277 66.47 -38.12 -17.51
C GLN A 277 65.08 -38.68 -17.84
N ARG A 278 64.97 -39.99 -18.16
CA ARG A 278 63.69 -40.69 -18.32
C ARG A 278 62.88 -40.70 -17.02
N LYS A 279 63.52 -40.95 -15.87
CA LYS A 279 62.86 -40.93 -14.55
C LYS A 279 62.36 -39.53 -14.17
N GLU A 280 63.17 -38.49 -14.40
CA GLU A 280 62.76 -37.09 -14.21
C GLU A 280 61.55 -36.73 -15.09
N LEU A 281 61.53 -37.19 -16.35
CA LEU A 281 60.41 -36.97 -17.28
C LEU A 281 59.16 -37.78 -16.88
N GLU A 282 59.31 -39.02 -16.40
CA GLU A 282 58.20 -39.83 -15.88
C GLU A 282 57.58 -39.22 -14.61
N GLU A 283 58.39 -38.65 -13.72
CA GLU A 283 57.92 -37.92 -12.52
C GLU A 283 57.16 -36.64 -12.90
N LEU A 284 57.69 -35.84 -13.82
CA LEU A 284 56.98 -34.66 -14.35
C LEU A 284 55.66 -35.03 -15.05
N LEU A 285 55.63 -36.11 -15.84
CA LEU A 285 54.42 -36.61 -16.48
C LEU A 285 53.40 -37.15 -15.47
N ALA A 286 53.84 -37.66 -14.31
CA ALA A 286 52.94 -38.06 -13.24
C ALA A 286 52.30 -36.84 -12.54
N THR A 287 53.09 -35.79 -12.26
CA THR A 287 52.58 -34.52 -11.71
C THR A 287 51.55 -33.87 -12.63
N ILE A 288 51.89 -33.70 -13.92
CA ILE A 288 50.98 -33.10 -14.92
C ILE A 288 49.67 -33.91 -15.03
N ARG A 289 49.74 -35.25 -15.00
CA ARG A 289 48.54 -36.11 -14.98
C ARG A 289 47.68 -35.85 -13.74
N GLN A 290 48.27 -35.79 -12.56
CA GLN A 290 47.56 -35.52 -11.31
C GLN A 290 46.87 -34.14 -11.34
N GLU A 291 47.53 -33.11 -11.88
CA GLU A 291 46.94 -31.78 -12.09
C GLU A 291 45.77 -31.82 -13.08
N THR A 292 45.91 -32.52 -14.22
CA THR A 292 44.80 -32.64 -15.20
C THR A 292 43.62 -33.45 -14.68
N GLU A 293 43.83 -34.47 -13.84
CA GLU A 293 42.74 -35.21 -13.20
C GLU A 293 42.04 -34.35 -12.14
N GLY A 294 42.78 -33.56 -11.35
CA GLY A 294 42.21 -32.62 -10.38
C GLY A 294 41.37 -31.51 -11.02
N LEU A 295 41.85 -30.90 -12.12
CA LEU A 295 41.11 -29.91 -12.89
C LEU A 295 39.85 -30.50 -13.56
N LYS A 296 39.89 -31.77 -13.96
CA LYS A 296 38.73 -32.50 -14.48
C LYS A 296 37.69 -32.76 -13.38
N ASP A 297 38.11 -33.24 -12.22
CA ASP A 297 37.24 -33.42 -11.03
C ASP A 297 36.62 -32.10 -10.55
N GLU A 298 37.23 -30.96 -10.85
CA GLU A 298 36.67 -29.63 -10.57
C GLU A 298 35.68 -29.20 -11.66
N CYS A 299 36.01 -29.44 -12.94
CA CYS A 299 35.12 -29.20 -14.08
C CYS A 299 33.81 -30.00 -13.97
N ASP A 300 33.88 -31.28 -13.60
CA ASP A 300 32.70 -32.15 -13.43
C ASP A 300 31.76 -31.63 -12.32
N LYS A 301 32.30 -31.05 -11.23
CA LYS A 301 31.50 -30.39 -10.18
C LYS A 301 30.82 -29.12 -10.69
N TYR A 302 31.50 -28.31 -11.50
CA TYR A 302 30.87 -27.12 -12.11
C TYR A 302 29.76 -27.52 -13.09
N ILE A 303 29.94 -28.60 -13.85
CA ILE A 303 28.89 -29.15 -14.73
C ILE A 303 27.66 -29.59 -13.92
N GLU A 304 27.85 -30.29 -12.80
CA GLU A 304 26.73 -30.69 -11.92
C GLU A 304 26.01 -29.47 -11.32
N GLN A 305 26.74 -28.45 -10.85
CA GLN A 305 26.14 -27.21 -10.35
C GLN A 305 25.34 -26.44 -11.42
N VAL A 306 25.88 -26.34 -12.65
CA VAL A 306 25.19 -25.70 -13.78
C VAL A 306 23.93 -26.46 -14.17
N GLN A 307 23.95 -27.80 -14.11
CA GLN A 307 22.76 -28.61 -14.36
C GLN A 307 21.69 -28.40 -13.28
N ILE A 308 22.07 -28.40 -11.99
CA ILE A 308 21.14 -28.10 -10.87
C ILE A 308 20.55 -26.69 -10.98
N PHE A 309 21.33 -25.70 -11.46
CA PHE A 309 20.85 -24.34 -11.68
C PHE A 309 19.88 -24.25 -12.86
N ARG A 310 20.19 -24.93 -13.98
CA ARG A 310 19.30 -25.04 -15.15
C ARG A 310 17.96 -25.68 -14.78
N ASP A 311 17.97 -26.77 -14.02
CA ASP A 311 16.75 -27.46 -13.61
C ASP A 311 15.88 -26.60 -12.68
N LYS A 312 16.50 -25.76 -11.82
CA LYS A 312 15.78 -24.75 -11.02
C LYS A 312 15.17 -23.64 -11.89
N ASN A 313 15.90 -23.13 -12.88
CA ASN A 313 15.36 -22.11 -13.79
C ASN A 313 14.14 -22.63 -14.55
N LEU A 314 14.17 -23.87 -15.05
CA LEU A 314 13.01 -24.48 -15.73
C LEU A 314 11.75 -24.56 -14.83
N VAL A 315 11.91 -24.78 -13.53
CA VAL A 315 10.78 -24.74 -12.57
C VAL A 315 10.27 -23.31 -12.36
N LEU A 316 11.17 -22.33 -12.25
CA LEU A 316 10.81 -20.91 -12.09
C LEU A 316 10.14 -20.34 -13.35
N GLU A 317 10.62 -20.69 -14.54
CA GLU A 317 10.00 -20.36 -15.83
C GLU A 317 8.57 -20.91 -15.92
N GLY A 318 8.34 -22.15 -15.46
CA GLY A 318 7.00 -22.75 -15.38
C GLY A 318 6.06 -21.98 -14.43
N GLN A 319 6.53 -21.64 -13.23
CA GLN A 319 5.75 -20.86 -12.26
C GLN A 319 5.46 -19.43 -12.75
N LEU A 320 6.39 -18.82 -13.48
CA LEU A 320 6.22 -17.51 -14.08
C LEU A 320 5.19 -17.54 -15.23
N ALA A 321 5.20 -18.59 -16.06
CA ALA A 321 4.20 -18.80 -17.10
C ALA A 321 2.79 -19.07 -16.54
N GLU A 322 2.66 -19.86 -15.48
CA GLU A 322 1.39 -20.07 -14.77
C GLU A 322 0.87 -18.74 -14.18
N SER A 323 1.76 -17.97 -13.54
CA SER A 323 1.43 -16.65 -12.99
C SER A 323 0.96 -15.69 -14.09
N GLN A 324 1.67 -15.60 -15.22
CA GLN A 324 1.26 -14.78 -16.37
C GLN A 324 -0.09 -15.20 -16.97
N CYS A 325 -0.43 -16.50 -16.93
CA CYS A 325 -1.73 -16.98 -17.36
C CYS A 325 -2.85 -16.44 -16.45
N THR A 326 -2.68 -16.51 -15.13
CA THR A 326 -3.67 -15.99 -14.18
C THR A 326 -3.81 -14.46 -14.22
N VAL A 327 -2.73 -13.72 -14.50
CA VAL A 327 -2.80 -12.27 -14.72
C VAL A 327 -3.70 -11.94 -15.92
N LYS A 328 -3.50 -12.59 -17.07
CA LYS A 328 -4.33 -12.37 -18.27
C LYS A 328 -5.80 -12.70 -18.05
N GLU A 329 -6.08 -13.79 -17.32
CA GLU A 329 -7.44 -14.10 -16.89
C GLU A 329 -8.09 -13.00 -16.03
N LEU A 330 -7.31 -12.31 -15.19
CA LEU A 330 -7.79 -11.21 -14.37
C LEU A 330 -7.97 -9.92 -15.19
N GLU A 331 -7.07 -9.63 -16.12
CA GLU A 331 -7.18 -8.52 -17.08
C GLU A 331 -8.47 -8.62 -17.91
N GLU A 332 -8.78 -9.79 -18.47
CA GLU A 332 -10.03 -10.01 -19.21
C GLU A 332 -11.28 -9.80 -18.33
N LYS A 333 -11.23 -10.26 -17.07
CA LYS A 333 -12.32 -10.06 -16.09
C LYS A 333 -12.49 -8.57 -15.74
N ILE A 334 -11.40 -7.82 -15.60
CA ILE A 334 -11.42 -6.35 -15.39
C ILE A 334 -12.00 -5.64 -16.62
N ILE A 335 -11.53 -5.96 -17.82
CA ILE A 335 -12.03 -5.38 -19.08
C ILE A 335 -13.54 -5.65 -19.25
N SER A 336 -14.00 -6.85 -18.90
CA SER A 336 -15.42 -7.22 -18.90
C SER A 336 -16.23 -6.39 -17.89
N ALA A 337 -15.73 -6.25 -16.66
CA ALA A 337 -16.37 -5.44 -15.62
C ALA A 337 -16.43 -3.94 -15.99
N VAL A 338 -15.37 -3.38 -16.57
CA VAL A 338 -15.34 -1.97 -17.04
C VAL A 338 -16.36 -1.74 -18.16
N LYS A 339 -16.46 -2.66 -19.14
CA LYS A 339 -17.50 -2.59 -20.19
C LYS A 339 -18.91 -2.61 -19.61
N LEU A 340 -19.15 -3.44 -18.59
CA LEU A 340 -20.44 -3.50 -17.89
C LEU A 340 -20.74 -2.16 -17.16
N LEU A 341 -19.76 -1.60 -16.44
CA LEU A 341 -19.89 -0.31 -15.76
C LEU A 341 -20.20 0.85 -16.73
N ILE A 342 -19.58 0.87 -17.91
CA ILE A 342 -19.89 1.86 -18.96
C ILE A 342 -21.36 1.74 -19.40
N SER A 343 -21.85 0.53 -19.69
CA SER A 343 -23.26 0.34 -20.08
C SER A 343 -24.27 0.70 -18.98
N PHE A 344 -23.91 0.53 -17.70
CA PHE A 344 -24.72 1.04 -16.57
C PHE A 344 -24.69 2.56 -16.47
N ARG A 345 -23.56 3.22 -16.78
CA ARG A 345 -23.44 4.69 -16.82
C ARG A 345 -24.31 5.28 -17.92
N GLU A 346 -24.25 4.73 -19.13
CA GLU A 346 -25.11 5.13 -20.25
C GLU A 346 -26.61 4.98 -19.91
N LYS A 347 -26.99 3.83 -19.32
CA LYS A 347 -28.37 3.57 -18.90
C LYS A 347 -28.85 4.53 -17.80
N ARG A 348 -28.00 4.85 -16.83
CA ARG A 348 -28.27 5.87 -15.80
C ARG A 348 -28.49 7.23 -16.43
N ASP A 349 -27.62 7.64 -17.35
CA ASP A 349 -27.63 8.97 -17.93
C ASP A 349 -28.81 9.17 -18.89
N ASN A 350 -29.23 8.12 -19.62
CA ASN A 350 -30.49 8.11 -20.35
C ASN A 350 -31.72 8.21 -19.42
N MET A 351 -31.79 7.44 -18.33
CA MET A 351 -32.90 7.58 -17.37
C MET A 351 -32.94 8.97 -16.70
N GLN A 352 -31.80 9.62 -16.47
CA GLN A 352 -31.77 11.02 -16.03
C GLN A 352 -32.31 11.98 -17.10
N ALA A 353 -32.03 11.76 -18.38
CA ALA A 353 -32.59 12.55 -19.47
C ALA A 353 -34.12 12.35 -19.59
N GLU A 354 -34.60 11.12 -19.49
CA GLU A 354 -36.03 10.80 -19.46
C GLU A 354 -36.73 11.45 -18.25
N TYR A 355 -36.14 11.37 -17.05
CA TYR A 355 -36.67 11.99 -15.84
C TYR A 355 -36.75 13.52 -15.94
N ARG A 356 -35.69 14.19 -16.44
CA ARG A 356 -35.70 15.64 -16.71
C ARG A 356 -36.78 16.01 -17.72
N ASN A 357 -36.98 15.21 -18.76
CA ASN A 357 -38.05 15.40 -19.75
C ASN A 357 -39.45 15.16 -19.16
N ALA A 358 -39.60 14.23 -18.22
CA ALA A 358 -40.85 14.00 -17.50
C ALA A 358 -41.20 15.19 -16.57
N ILE A 359 -40.25 15.68 -15.76
CA ILE A 359 -40.42 16.90 -14.96
C ILE A 359 -40.82 18.08 -15.85
N ARG A 360 -40.13 18.27 -17.00
CA ARG A 360 -40.43 19.36 -17.93
C ARG A 360 -41.87 19.31 -18.45
N LYS A 361 -42.42 18.12 -18.70
CA LYS A 361 -43.84 17.93 -19.06
C LYS A 361 -44.78 18.17 -17.88
N VAL A 362 -44.45 17.71 -16.68
CA VAL A 362 -45.27 17.95 -15.47
C VAL A 362 -45.37 19.45 -15.18
N ASN A 363 -44.25 20.17 -15.24
CA ASN A 363 -44.21 21.63 -15.01
C ASN A 363 -44.90 22.44 -16.12
N GLN A 364 -45.08 21.87 -17.32
CA GLN A 364 -45.89 22.45 -18.39
C GLN A 364 -47.40 22.17 -18.23
N LEU A 365 -47.77 21.17 -17.43
CA LEU A 365 -49.16 20.82 -17.13
C LEU A 365 -49.66 21.51 -15.85
N SER A 366 -48.79 21.71 -14.85
CA SER A 366 -49.14 22.45 -13.63
C SER A 366 -49.49 23.92 -13.91
N THR A 367 -48.85 24.56 -14.89
CA THR A 367 -49.15 25.93 -15.33
C THR A 367 -50.50 26.09 -16.05
N LEU A 368 -51.26 25.01 -16.27
CA LEU A 368 -52.67 25.05 -16.67
C LEU A 368 -53.64 24.59 -15.56
N GLY A 369 -53.12 24.26 -14.36
CA GLY A 369 -53.84 23.51 -13.32
C GLY A 369 -54.08 24.24 -11.99
N GLU A 370 -53.82 25.55 -11.89
CA GLU A 370 -53.93 26.32 -10.63
C GLU A 370 -55.38 26.62 -10.22
N ALA A 371 -56.14 25.57 -9.87
CA ALA A 371 -57.53 25.69 -9.40
C ALA A 371 -57.94 24.69 -8.30
N ALA A 372 -57.04 23.88 -7.74
CA ALA A 372 -57.32 23.08 -6.53
C ALA A 372 -56.07 22.54 -5.80
N SER A 373 -55.68 23.15 -4.68
CA SER A 373 -55.03 22.42 -3.57
C SER A 373 -55.22 23.20 -2.26
N PHE A 374 -55.72 22.51 -1.22
CA PHE A 374 -55.91 23.06 0.12
C PHE A 374 -54.86 22.48 1.07
N CYS A 375 -54.04 23.34 1.66
CA CYS A 375 -53.23 23.11 2.88
C CYS A 375 -52.72 21.67 3.13
N ARG A 376 -51.77 21.18 2.30
CA ARG A 376 -50.76 20.23 2.80
C ARG A 376 -49.57 21.02 3.34
N ALA A 377 -49.19 20.78 4.59
CA ALA A 377 -47.89 21.20 5.09
C ALA A 377 -46.85 20.22 4.52
N GLU A 378 -46.18 20.62 3.43
CA GLU A 378 -45.22 19.75 2.75
C GLU A 378 -44.00 19.52 3.64
N PHE A 379 -43.77 18.24 3.98
CA PHE A 379 -42.62 17.83 4.76
C PHE A 379 -41.34 18.00 3.92
N PRO A 380 -40.22 18.54 4.47
CA PRO A 380 -39.07 18.90 3.65
C PRO A 380 -38.52 17.74 2.81
N VAL A 381 -38.55 17.95 1.49
CA VAL A 381 -37.92 17.08 0.50
C VAL A 381 -36.59 17.69 0.07
N PHE A 382 -35.55 16.88 0.08
CA PHE A 382 -34.21 17.23 -0.39
C PHE A 382 -33.86 16.43 -1.65
N SER A 383 -33.11 17.05 -2.55
CA SER A 383 -32.55 16.41 -3.74
C SER A 383 -31.37 15.50 -3.39
N PHE A 384 -31.04 14.52 -4.25
CA PHE A 384 -29.83 13.71 -4.06
C PHE A 384 -28.55 14.57 -4.15
N LEU A 385 -28.58 15.66 -4.91
CA LEU A 385 -27.46 16.61 -5.00
C LEU A 385 -27.18 17.27 -3.64
N GLU A 386 -28.21 17.81 -2.97
CA GLU A 386 -28.07 18.38 -1.62
C GLU A 386 -27.54 17.35 -0.60
N ILE A 387 -27.97 16.09 -0.70
CA ILE A 387 -27.47 15.01 0.16
C ILE A 387 -26.01 14.69 -0.14
N ASN A 388 -25.63 14.61 -1.41
CA ASN A 388 -24.26 14.34 -1.85
C ASN A 388 -23.30 15.48 -1.45
N GLU A 389 -23.72 16.74 -1.60
CA GLU A 389 -22.97 17.91 -1.15
C GLU A 389 -22.83 17.93 0.39
N ALA A 390 -23.94 17.73 1.13
CA ALA A 390 -23.93 17.75 2.59
C ALA A 390 -23.07 16.64 3.22
N THR A 391 -22.84 15.53 2.51
CA THR A 391 -21.99 14.39 2.93
C THR A 391 -20.60 14.39 2.28
N GLN A 392 -20.22 15.45 1.57
CA GLN A 392 -18.92 15.58 0.88
C GLN A 392 -18.64 14.43 -0.11
N ASN A 393 -19.64 14.06 -0.92
CA ASN A 393 -19.65 12.89 -1.81
C ASN A 393 -19.61 11.54 -1.05
N PHE A 394 -20.29 11.46 0.10
CA PHE A 394 -20.28 10.31 1.01
C PHE A 394 -18.89 9.94 1.54
N ASP A 395 -18.10 10.95 1.89
CA ASP A 395 -16.74 10.75 2.41
C ASP A 395 -16.74 9.80 3.64
N PRO A 396 -15.85 8.78 3.69
CA PRO A 396 -15.80 7.83 4.78
C PRO A 396 -15.62 8.44 6.18
N SER A 397 -14.96 9.60 6.31
CA SER A 397 -14.80 10.32 7.58
C SER A 397 -16.12 10.87 8.13
N GLN A 398 -17.11 11.09 7.26
CA GLN A 398 -18.45 11.52 7.67
C GLN A 398 -19.35 10.34 8.06
N LYS A 399 -18.93 9.09 7.85
CA LYS A 399 -19.73 7.89 8.17
C LYS A 399 -19.75 7.66 9.69
N ILE A 400 -20.89 7.95 10.33
CA ILE A 400 -21.07 7.83 11.79
C ILE A 400 -21.66 6.48 12.21
N GLY A 401 -22.16 5.66 11.28
CA GLY A 401 -22.62 4.32 11.59
C GLY A 401 -23.04 3.51 10.37
N GLU A 402 -23.11 2.19 10.54
CA GLU A 402 -23.57 1.24 9.53
C GLU A 402 -24.26 0.04 10.18
N GLY A 403 -25.24 -0.55 9.51
CA GLY A 403 -25.88 -1.79 9.95
C GLY A 403 -26.95 -2.26 8.98
N ARG A 404 -27.76 -3.24 9.41
CA ARG A 404 -28.80 -3.89 8.59
C ARG A 404 -29.87 -2.95 7.99
N TYR A 405 -29.98 -1.72 8.49
CA TYR A 405 -30.92 -0.69 8.01
C TYR A 405 -30.19 0.42 7.24
N GLY A 406 -28.99 0.14 6.73
CA GLY A 406 -28.19 1.05 5.90
C GLY A 406 -27.11 1.81 6.65
N SER A 407 -26.52 2.79 5.96
CA SER A 407 -25.44 3.65 6.47
C SER A 407 -25.99 4.98 7.00
N VAL A 408 -25.32 5.56 8.00
CA VAL A 408 -25.62 6.90 8.51
C VAL A 408 -24.38 7.78 8.37
N TYR A 409 -24.56 8.93 7.72
CA TYR A 409 -23.53 9.95 7.54
C TYR A 409 -23.88 11.19 8.35
N LYS A 410 -22.89 11.82 8.95
CA LYS A 410 -22.95 13.22 9.38
C LYS A 410 -22.95 14.11 8.13
N GLY A 411 -23.59 15.26 8.21
CA GLY A 411 -23.50 16.26 7.15
C GLY A 411 -23.86 17.65 7.61
N ILE A 412 -23.61 18.63 6.74
CA ILE A 412 -24.06 20.01 6.92
C ILE A 412 -25.03 20.35 5.78
N LEU A 413 -26.32 20.41 6.10
CA LEU A 413 -27.39 20.64 5.14
C LEU A 413 -28.07 21.98 5.45
N ARG A 414 -27.98 22.94 4.51
CA ARG A 414 -28.50 24.32 4.68
C ARG A 414 -28.00 24.96 6.00
N HIS A 415 -26.70 24.82 6.25
CA HIS A 415 -25.96 25.24 7.47
C HIS A 415 -26.33 24.52 8.79
N MET A 416 -27.28 23.57 8.79
CA MET A 416 -27.60 22.76 9.95
C MET A 416 -26.78 21.47 9.98
N HIS A 417 -26.30 21.07 11.16
CA HIS A 417 -25.70 19.75 11.37
C HIS A 417 -26.79 18.68 11.38
N VAL A 418 -26.68 17.68 10.50
CA VAL A 418 -27.68 16.64 10.29
C VAL A 418 -27.07 15.23 10.33
N ALA A 419 -27.89 14.25 10.68
CA ALA A 419 -27.61 12.83 10.49
C ALA A 419 -28.45 12.32 9.31
N ILE A 420 -27.78 11.93 8.22
CA ILE A 420 -28.39 11.47 6.97
C ILE A 420 -28.30 9.95 6.93
N LYS A 421 -29.45 9.27 7.04
CA LYS A 421 -29.55 7.81 6.95
C LYS A 421 -29.90 7.39 5.53
N MET A 422 -29.00 6.64 4.90
CA MET A 422 -29.18 6.03 3.57
C MET A 422 -29.76 4.63 3.76
N LEU A 423 -31.04 4.43 3.41
CA LEU A 423 -31.68 3.11 3.52
C LEU A 423 -31.18 2.16 2.40
N PRO A 424 -31.18 0.84 2.62
CA PRO A 424 -30.74 -0.12 1.60
C PRO A 424 -31.57 -0.06 0.31
N SER A 425 -30.88 -0.22 -0.83
CA SER A 425 -31.50 -0.21 -2.16
C SER A 425 -32.29 -1.49 -2.49
N TYR A 426 -32.07 -2.58 -1.74
CA TYR A 426 -32.88 -3.79 -1.84
C TYR A 426 -34.15 -3.61 -0.99
N GLY A 427 -35.31 -3.87 -1.59
CA GLY A 427 -36.61 -3.68 -0.95
C GLY A 427 -37.69 -3.35 -1.96
N SER A 428 -38.63 -4.29 -2.17
CA SER A 428 -39.67 -4.25 -3.21
C SER A 428 -40.88 -3.35 -2.90
N LYS A 429 -40.86 -2.61 -1.79
CA LYS A 429 -41.82 -1.52 -1.52
C LYS A 429 -41.77 -0.47 -2.63
N ARG A 430 -42.93 0.02 -3.06
CA ARG A 430 -43.04 1.07 -4.07
C ARG A 430 -42.63 2.41 -3.47
N GLN A 431 -42.20 3.33 -4.34
CA GLN A 431 -41.77 4.66 -3.90
C GLN A 431 -42.88 5.43 -3.17
N LEU A 432 -44.14 5.21 -3.57
CA LEU A 432 -45.32 5.76 -2.93
C LEU A 432 -45.53 5.20 -1.51
N ASP A 433 -45.24 3.91 -1.29
CA ASP A 433 -45.40 3.26 0.01
C ASP A 433 -44.38 3.84 1.01
N PHE A 434 -43.12 4.01 0.57
CA PHE A 434 -42.08 4.70 1.33
C PHE A 434 -42.49 6.14 1.67
N GLN A 435 -42.95 6.93 0.69
CA GLN A 435 -43.35 8.32 0.92
C GLN A 435 -44.53 8.43 1.90
N ASN A 436 -45.59 7.62 1.73
CA ASN A 436 -46.75 7.59 2.63
C ASN A 436 -46.35 7.26 4.07
N GLU A 437 -45.42 6.32 4.24
CA GLU A 437 -44.96 5.89 5.55
C GLU A 437 -44.07 6.94 6.24
N VAL A 438 -43.16 7.59 5.51
CA VAL A 438 -42.40 8.72 6.04
C VAL A 438 -43.31 9.93 6.31
N GLU A 439 -44.41 10.11 5.58
CA GLU A 439 -45.47 11.10 5.89
C GLU A 439 -46.21 10.77 7.21
N ILE A 440 -46.34 9.49 7.58
CA ILE A 440 -46.87 9.09 8.90
C ILE A 440 -45.82 9.38 9.98
N LEU A 441 -44.57 8.99 9.76
CA LEU A 441 -43.47 9.17 10.72
C LEU A 441 -43.16 10.64 11.01
N SER A 442 -43.24 11.54 10.03
CA SER A 442 -42.97 12.98 10.21
C SER A 442 -43.97 13.72 11.10
N ARG A 443 -45.13 13.10 11.38
CA ARG A 443 -46.15 13.59 12.31
C ARG A 443 -45.81 13.25 13.77
N ALA A 444 -45.00 12.23 14.03
CA ALA A 444 -44.61 11.82 15.37
C ALA A 444 -43.58 12.79 15.96
N ARG A 445 -44.00 13.64 16.92
CA ARG A 445 -43.13 14.61 17.61
C ARG A 445 -43.30 14.48 19.12
N HIS A 446 -42.21 14.15 19.80
CA HIS A 446 -42.12 13.99 21.26
C HIS A 446 -40.68 14.32 21.69
N PRO A 447 -40.42 14.91 22.88
CA PRO A 447 -39.08 15.36 23.28
C PRO A 447 -38.01 14.26 23.22
N ASN A 448 -38.39 13.02 23.53
CA ASN A 448 -37.49 11.85 23.54
C ASN A 448 -37.56 11.01 22.25
N LEU A 449 -37.93 11.61 21.11
CA LEU A 449 -37.73 11.04 19.77
C LEU A 449 -36.68 11.87 19.01
N VAL A 450 -35.91 11.22 18.13
CA VAL A 450 -35.00 11.94 17.22
C VAL A 450 -35.83 12.60 16.12
N THR A 451 -35.74 13.93 16.02
CA THR A 451 -36.51 14.71 15.05
C THR A 451 -36.11 14.38 13.63
N LEU A 452 -37.05 13.85 12.84
CA LEU A 452 -36.93 13.77 11.38
C LEU A 452 -37.15 15.18 10.80
N ILE A 453 -36.11 15.71 10.14
CA ILE A 453 -36.07 17.04 9.52
C ILE A 453 -36.62 17.00 8.10
N GLY A 454 -36.32 15.95 7.34
CA GLY A 454 -36.76 15.80 5.95
C GLY A 454 -36.42 14.42 5.36
N MET A 455 -36.67 14.26 4.06
CA MET A 455 -36.35 13.04 3.31
C MET A 455 -35.75 13.34 1.93
N CYS A 456 -34.96 12.41 1.39
CA CYS A 456 -34.61 12.37 -0.03
C CYS A 456 -35.23 11.13 -0.67
N PRO A 457 -36.32 11.25 -1.46
CA PRO A 457 -36.93 10.12 -2.13
C PRO A 457 -35.98 9.45 -3.13
N GLU A 458 -35.20 10.23 -3.87
CA GLU A 458 -34.32 9.78 -4.97
C GLU A 458 -33.34 8.68 -4.52
N SER A 459 -32.76 8.82 -3.33
CA SER A 459 -31.82 7.88 -2.72
C SER A 459 -32.37 7.17 -1.47
N ARG A 460 -33.71 7.16 -1.28
CA ARG A 460 -34.40 6.59 -0.11
C ARG A 460 -33.74 6.98 1.22
N SER A 461 -33.46 8.26 1.40
CA SER A 461 -32.70 8.77 2.54
C SER A 461 -33.59 9.54 3.52
N LEU A 462 -33.25 9.49 4.80
CA LEU A 462 -33.93 10.18 5.88
C LEU A 462 -32.96 11.15 6.56
N VAL A 463 -33.38 12.38 6.80
CA VAL A 463 -32.55 13.43 7.40
C VAL A 463 -33.06 13.72 8.81
N TYR A 464 -32.19 13.56 9.80
CA TYR A 464 -32.47 13.73 11.22
C TYR A 464 -31.60 14.82 11.86
N GLU A 465 -31.98 15.30 13.05
CA GLU A 465 -31.11 16.11 13.90
C GLU A 465 -29.81 15.34 14.27
N TYR A 466 -28.67 16.04 14.29
CA TYR A 466 -27.39 15.45 14.70
C TYR A 466 -27.16 15.59 16.21
N LEU A 467 -27.02 14.46 16.91
CA LEU A 467 -26.86 14.40 18.36
C LEU A 467 -25.41 14.06 18.74
N LYS A 468 -24.77 14.99 19.45
CA LYS A 468 -23.30 15.01 19.64
C LYS A 468 -22.76 13.95 20.60
N ASN A 469 -23.55 13.47 21.57
CA ASN A 469 -23.07 12.56 22.62
C ASN A 469 -23.19 11.06 22.25
N GLY A 470 -23.43 10.75 20.97
CA GLY A 470 -23.42 9.39 20.43
C GLY A 470 -24.63 8.55 20.85
N SER A 471 -24.50 7.22 20.77
CA SER A 471 -25.52 6.29 21.26
C SER A 471 -25.27 5.90 22.73
N LEU A 472 -26.34 5.53 23.42
CA LEU A 472 -26.30 4.95 24.76
C LEU A 472 -25.40 3.70 24.80
N GLU A 473 -25.37 2.89 23.74
CA GLU A 473 -24.51 1.70 23.66
C GLU A 473 -23.01 2.06 23.64
N ASP A 474 -22.61 3.12 22.90
CA ASP A 474 -21.24 3.64 22.94
C ASP A 474 -20.84 4.06 24.36
N ARG A 475 -21.79 4.68 25.09
CA ARG A 475 -21.58 5.21 26.44
C ARG A 475 -21.57 4.14 27.53
N LEU A 476 -22.33 3.05 27.35
CA LEU A 476 -22.29 1.87 28.21
C LEU A 476 -21.06 0.97 27.93
N ALA A 477 -20.55 0.98 26.69
CA ALA A 477 -19.33 0.27 26.31
C ALA A 477 -18.02 0.99 26.71
N GLY A 478 -18.10 2.19 27.31
CA GLY A 478 -16.92 2.98 27.71
C GLY A 478 -16.10 3.51 26.54
N LYS A 479 -16.70 3.64 25.35
CA LYS A 479 -16.05 4.09 24.12
C LYS A 479 -15.48 5.50 24.29
N ASP A 480 -14.39 5.77 23.58
CA ASP A 480 -13.69 7.06 23.55
C ASP A 480 -13.24 7.58 24.94
N LYS A 481 -13.16 6.68 25.94
CA LYS A 481 -12.86 6.95 27.35
C LYS A 481 -13.84 7.93 28.03
N ALA A 482 -15.03 8.12 27.46
CA ALA A 482 -16.05 9.02 28.03
C ALA A 482 -16.55 8.46 29.39
N PRO A 483 -16.77 9.32 30.41
CA PRO A 483 -17.08 8.86 31.76
C PRO A 483 -18.37 8.02 31.80
N PRO A 484 -18.47 6.98 32.66
CA PRO A 484 -19.69 6.18 32.79
C PRO A 484 -20.93 7.02 33.08
N LEU A 485 -22.10 6.57 32.60
CA LEU A 485 -23.38 7.21 32.95
C LEU A 485 -23.76 6.84 34.40
N PRO A 486 -23.99 7.82 35.30
CA PRO A 486 -24.47 7.56 36.66
C PRO A 486 -25.86 6.90 36.65
N TRP A 487 -26.17 6.12 37.69
CA TRP A 487 -27.43 5.38 37.76
C TRP A 487 -28.67 6.28 37.64
N GLN A 488 -28.62 7.51 38.17
CA GLN A 488 -29.72 8.47 38.07
C GLN A 488 -30.04 8.82 36.62
N ILE A 489 -29.00 9.03 35.80
CA ILE A 489 -29.13 9.31 34.36
C ILE A 489 -29.69 8.06 33.65
N ARG A 490 -29.23 6.86 34.00
CA ARG A 490 -29.76 5.61 33.42
C ARG A 490 -31.25 5.42 33.71
N THR A 491 -31.71 5.74 34.92
CA THR A 491 -33.14 5.67 35.27
C THR A 491 -33.94 6.78 34.58
N CYS A 492 -33.40 8.00 34.43
CA CYS A 492 -34.04 9.03 33.59
C CYS A 492 -34.22 8.55 32.14
N ILE A 493 -33.18 7.98 31.53
CA ILE A 493 -33.24 7.40 30.16
C ILE A 493 -34.30 6.31 30.07
N ALA A 494 -34.40 5.42 31.07
CA ALA A 494 -35.46 4.42 31.13
C ALA A 494 -36.86 5.03 31.13
N THR A 495 -37.11 6.05 31.97
CA THR A 495 -38.39 6.77 32.04
C THR A 495 -38.72 7.51 30.74
N GLU A 496 -37.75 8.22 30.16
CA GLU A 496 -37.87 8.99 28.92
C GLU A 496 -38.23 8.11 27.71
N ILE A 497 -37.52 6.99 27.54
CA ILE A 497 -37.78 6.03 26.47
C ILE A 497 -39.12 5.32 26.67
N CYS A 498 -39.51 5.03 27.91
CA CYS A 498 -40.85 4.51 28.20
C CYS A 498 -41.95 5.52 27.79
N SER A 499 -41.76 6.82 28.08
CA SER A 499 -42.67 7.88 27.64
C SER A 499 -42.77 7.97 26.11
N ALA A 500 -41.63 7.86 25.41
CA ALA A 500 -41.60 7.86 23.95
C ALA A 500 -42.39 6.67 23.37
N LEU A 501 -42.20 5.45 23.89
CA LEU A 501 -42.93 4.27 23.42
C LEU A 501 -44.44 4.38 23.68
N ILE A 502 -44.86 4.85 24.86
CA ILE A 502 -46.29 5.08 25.16
C ILE A 502 -46.90 6.09 24.19
N PHE A 503 -46.19 7.18 23.86
CA PHE A 503 -46.64 8.13 22.85
C PHE A 503 -46.83 7.47 21.48
N LEU A 504 -45.86 6.69 21.00
CA LEU A 504 -45.93 5.96 19.73
C LEU A 504 -47.10 4.95 19.68
N HIS A 505 -47.27 4.17 20.75
CA HIS A 505 -48.34 3.18 20.87
C HIS A 505 -49.74 3.82 21.02
N SER A 506 -49.81 5.10 21.39
CA SER A 506 -51.05 5.88 21.51
C SER A 506 -51.45 6.60 20.21
N ASN A 507 -50.63 6.56 19.16
CA ASN A 507 -50.98 7.13 17.85
C ASN A 507 -52.09 6.31 17.15
N ILE A 508 -52.78 6.93 16.19
CA ILE A 508 -53.79 6.27 15.34
C ILE A 508 -53.43 6.54 13.86
N PRO A 509 -52.95 5.54 13.09
CA PRO A 509 -52.66 4.16 13.51
C PRO A 509 -51.52 4.08 14.55
N CYS A 510 -51.53 3.00 15.35
CA CYS A 510 -50.48 2.74 16.34
C CYS A 510 -49.12 2.58 15.65
N ILE A 511 -48.12 3.32 16.11
CA ILE A 511 -46.75 3.26 15.60
C ILE A 511 -45.97 2.30 16.49
N VAL A 512 -45.58 1.15 15.95
CA VAL A 512 -44.65 0.21 16.62
C VAL A 512 -43.23 0.54 16.19
N HIS A 513 -42.30 0.57 17.13
CA HIS A 513 -40.91 0.98 16.89
C HIS A 513 -40.11 -0.14 16.18
N GLY A 514 -40.20 -1.37 16.68
CA GLY A 514 -39.68 -2.60 16.06
C GLY A 514 -38.17 -2.80 16.05
N ASN A 515 -37.40 -1.77 16.41
CA ASN A 515 -35.93 -1.78 16.40
C ASN A 515 -35.37 -1.16 17.70
N LEU A 516 -36.03 -1.39 18.85
CA LEU A 516 -35.64 -0.77 20.11
C LEU A 516 -34.40 -1.44 20.68
N LYS A 517 -33.31 -0.68 20.84
CA LYS A 517 -32.03 -1.12 21.40
C LYS A 517 -31.18 0.07 21.83
N ALA A 518 -30.21 -0.15 22.72
CA ALA A 518 -29.32 0.91 23.21
C ALA A 518 -28.53 1.65 22.10
N SER A 519 -28.19 0.99 20.99
CA SER A 519 -27.50 1.66 19.86
C SER A 519 -28.40 2.62 19.05
N ASN A 520 -29.72 2.57 19.25
CA ASN A 520 -30.69 3.47 18.61
C ASN A 520 -31.20 4.56 19.58
N ILE A 521 -30.74 4.55 20.83
CA ILE A 521 -31.02 5.62 21.80
C ILE A 521 -29.83 6.56 21.74
N LEU A 522 -30.06 7.76 21.21
CA LEU A 522 -29.06 8.80 21.09
C LEU A 522 -29.17 9.79 22.25
N LEU A 523 -28.06 10.40 22.64
CA LEU A 523 -28.01 11.38 23.73
C LEU A 523 -27.73 12.78 23.18
N ASP A 524 -28.51 13.76 23.64
CA ASP A 524 -28.25 15.17 23.34
C ASP A 524 -27.12 15.74 24.23
N ALA A 525 -26.79 17.02 24.05
CA ALA A 525 -25.73 17.70 24.79
C ALA A 525 -25.92 17.70 26.33
N ASN A 526 -27.17 17.58 26.80
CA ASN A 526 -27.56 17.59 28.21
C ASN A 526 -27.79 16.17 28.77
N PHE A 527 -27.47 15.13 27.98
CA PHE A 527 -27.78 13.71 28.25
C PHE A 527 -29.28 13.36 28.28
N VAL A 528 -30.15 14.19 27.70
CA VAL A 528 -31.54 13.81 27.43
C VAL A 528 -31.55 12.75 26.32
N SER A 529 -32.28 11.66 26.53
CA SER A 529 -32.35 10.58 25.55
C SER A 529 -33.38 10.83 24.45
N LYS A 530 -33.04 10.42 23.24
CA LYS A 530 -33.89 10.45 22.05
C LYS A 530 -33.83 9.12 21.31
N LEU A 531 -34.99 8.50 21.11
CA LEU A 531 -35.13 7.27 20.34
C LEU A 531 -35.11 7.58 18.84
N GLY A 532 -34.08 7.09 18.14
CA GLY A 532 -33.95 7.14 16.68
C GLY A 532 -34.48 5.88 16.00
N ASP A 533 -34.33 5.77 14.68
CA ASP A 533 -34.74 4.58 13.89
C ASP A 533 -36.24 4.24 13.89
N LEU A 534 -37.10 5.20 14.25
CA LEU A 534 -38.55 5.03 14.32
C LEU A 534 -39.16 4.43 13.03
N GLY A 535 -39.84 3.30 13.15
CA GLY A 535 -40.60 2.65 12.07
C GLY A 535 -39.74 2.00 10.97
N ILE A 536 -38.41 2.05 11.08
CA ILE A 536 -37.49 1.69 9.99
C ILE A 536 -37.61 0.22 9.52
N VAL A 537 -38.11 -0.66 10.38
CA VAL A 537 -38.37 -2.08 10.08
C VAL A 537 -39.45 -2.23 9.01
N SER A 538 -40.48 -1.38 9.02
CA SER A 538 -41.53 -1.42 8.01
C SER A 538 -41.06 -0.77 6.70
N LEU A 539 -40.34 0.36 6.74
CA LEU A 539 -39.86 1.09 5.55
C LEU A 539 -39.10 0.21 4.54
N ILE A 540 -38.36 -0.80 5.00
CA ILE A 540 -37.43 -1.60 4.19
C ILE A 540 -38.09 -2.83 3.51
N SER A 541 -39.35 -3.16 3.86
CA SER A 541 -40.15 -4.27 3.30
C SER A 541 -39.77 -5.69 3.78
N GLN A 542 -40.77 -6.49 4.15
CA GLN A 542 -40.62 -7.81 4.81
C GLN A 542 -40.73 -9.01 3.85
N ASN A 543 -40.11 -8.95 2.67
CA ASN A 543 -40.11 -10.05 1.68
C ASN A 543 -38.69 -10.61 1.45
N GLU A 544 -38.09 -11.24 2.47
CA GLU A 544 -36.84 -12.00 2.32
C GLU A 544 -36.88 -13.33 3.09
N ASP A 545 -36.14 -14.33 2.59
CA ASP A 545 -36.18 -15.73 3.01
C ASP A 545 -35.76 -16.01 4.47
N PRO A 546 -36.19 -17.14 5.07
CA PRO A 546 -35.77 -17.57 6.40
C PRO A 546 -34.25 -17.77 6.56
N THR A 547 -33.50 -17.83 5.47
CA THR A 547 -32.02 -17.88 5.46
C THR A 547 -31.37 -16.64 6.09
N ASN A 548 -32.06 -15.50 6.16
CA ASN A 548 -31.57 -14.32 6.85
C ASN A 548 -31.55 -14.46 8.38
N PHE A 549 -32.38 -15.31 8.99
CA PHE A 549 -32.33 -15.53 10.44
C PHE A 549 -30.97 -16.08 10.88
N THR A 550 -30.34 -16.93 10.07
CA THR A 550 -28.99 -17.46 10.31
C THR A 550 -27.91 -16.37 10.30
N LYS A 551 -28.09 -15.27 9.57
CA LYS A 551 -27.21 -14.08 9.66
C LYS A 551 -27.54 -13.23 10.89
N ILE A 552 -28.81 -13.07 11.23
CA ILE A 552 -29.27 -12.28 12.38
C ILE A 552 -28.74 -12.86 13.71
N CYS A 553 -28.63 -14.18 13.83
CA CYS A 553 -28.02 -14.85 14.98
C CYS A 553 -26.50 -14.59 15.14
N ASN A 554 -25.83 -14.07 14.12
CA ASN A 554 -24.37 -13.86 14.08
C ASN A 554 -23.96 -12.38 14.22
N ASP A 555 -24.87 -11.49 14.61
CA ASP A 555 -24.56 -10.07 14.86
C ASP A 555 -23.70 -9.91 16.13
N PRO A 556 -22.43 -9.42 16.04
CA PRO A 556 -21.59 -9.20 17.22
C PRO A 556 -22.15 -8.14 18.18
N ASN A 557 -23.04 -7.26 17.71
CA ASN A 557 -23.71 -6.26 18.54
C ASN A 557 -24.95 -6.81 19.28
N GLY A 558 -25.26 -8.10 19.14
CA GLY A 558 -26.31 -8.77 19.91
C GLY A 558 -27.74 -8.32 19.62
N THR A 559 -28.02 -7.71 18.46
CA THR A 559 -29.37 -7.17 18.12
C THR A 559 -30.47 -8.24 18.23
N PHE A 560 -30.15 -9.53 18.01
CA PHE A 560 -31.08 -10.64 18.20
C PHE A 560 -31.72 -10.69 19.61
N VAL A 561 -30.97 -10.35 20.67
CA VAL A 561 -31.46 -10.48 22.06
C VAL A 561 -32.56 -9.46 22.40
N TYR A 562 -32.64 -8.35 21.69
CA TYR A 562 -33.75 -7.39 21.84
C TYR A 562 -35.05 -7.84 21.14
N MET A 563 -35.00 -8.85 20.25
CA MET A 563 -36.17 -9.25 19.48
C MET A 563 -37.10 -10.16 20.29
N ASP A 564 -38.38 -9.81 20.28
CA ASP A 564 -39.47 -10.60 20.88
C ASP A 564 -39.53 -12.03 20.31
N PRO A 565 -39.48 -13.08 21.15
CA PRO A 565 -39.60 -14.47 20.70
C PRO A 565 -40.87 -14.76 19.89
N GLU A 566 -42.01 -14.15 20.24
CA GLU A 566 -43.25 -14.32 19.46
C GLU A 566 -43.16 -13.63 18.09
N TYR A 567 -42.41 -12.54 17.96
CA TYR A 567 -42.15 -11.90 16.66
C TYR A 567 -41.20 -12.75 15.81
N VAL A 568 -40.19 -13.38 16.42
CA VAL A 568 -39.28 -14.32 15.74
C VAL A 568 -40.02 -15.56 15.22
N GLU A 569 -40.98 -16.08 15.97
CA GLU A 569 -41.80 -17.24 15.56
C GLU A 569 -42.89 -16.86 14.53
N THR A 570 -43.64 -15.78 14.77
CA THR A 570 -44.85 -15.47 13.98
C THR A 570 -44.62 -14.48 12.83
N GLY A 571 -43.48 -13.79 12.79
CA GLY A 571 -43.20 -12.68 11.87
C GLY A 571 -44.07 -11.43 12.09
N LYS A 572 -44.99 -11.43 13.06
CA LYS A 572 -45.96 -10.35 13.28
C LYS A 572 -45.48 -9.39 14.36
N LEU A 573 -45.00 -8.23 13.95
CA LEU A 573 -44.57 -7.18 14.87
C LEU A 573 -45.78 -6.52 15.56
N THR A 574 -45.73 -6.36 16.89
CA THR A 574 -46.80 -5.69 17.67
C THR A 574 -46.24 -4.78 18.76
N ARG A 575 -47.11 -4.01 19.44
CA ARG A 575 -46.69 -3.11 20.54
C ARG A 575 -46.00 -3.88 21.68
N GLU A 576 -46.45 -5.12 21.93
CA GLU A 576 -45.92 -6.02 22.95
C GLU A 576 -44.48 -6.48 22.63
N SER A 577 -44.05 -6.38 21.37
CA SER A 577 -42.67 -6.63 20.95
C SER A 577 -41.73 -5.49 21.36
N ASP A 578 -42.19 -4.22 21.29
CA ASP A 578 -41.43 -3.10 21.85
C ASP A 578 -41.33 -3.19 23.38
N VAL A 579 -42.36 -3.73 24.06
CA VAL A 579 -42.31 -3.98 25.51
C VAL A 579 -41.21 -4.99 25.85
N TYR A 580 -41.10 -6.09 25.11
CA TYR A 580 -40.02 -7.05 25.29
C TYR A 580 -38.64 -6.39 25.10
N SER A 581 -38.45 -5.66 23.99
CA SER A 581 -37.22 -4.91 23.73
C SER A 581 -36.90 -3.88 24.83
N PHE A 582 -37.92 -3.25 25.44
CA PHE A 582 -37.76 -2.32 26.55
C PHE A 582 -37.33 -3.03 27.84
N GLY A 583 -37.84 -4.23 28.12
CA GLY A 583 -37.35 -5.08 29.20
C GLY A 583 -35.85 -5.38 29.07
N ILE A 584 -35.41 -5.79 27.88
CA ILE A 584 -33.99 -6.05 27.59
C ILE A 584 -33.13 -4.77 27.75
N LEU A 585 -33.66 -3.61 27.36
CA LEU A 585 -33.01 -2.31 27.58
C LEU A 585 -32.83 -1.99 29.08
N LEU A 586 -33.84 -2.24 29.92
CA LEU A 586 -33.72 -2.07 31.38
C LEU A 586 -32.61 -2.95 31.96
N LEU A 587 -32.51 -4.22 31.53
CA LEU A 587 -31.43 -5.12 31.94
C LEU A 587 -30.04 -4.62 31.47
N ARG A 588 -29.95 -4.08 30.24
CA ARG A 588 -28.72 -3.47 29.70
C ARG A 588 -28.29 -2.26 30.53
N LEU A 589 -29.22 -1.39 30.93
CA LEU A 589 -28.97 -0.20 31.75
C LEU A 589 -28.48 -0.56 33.17
N LEU A 590 -29.12 -1.54 33.82
CA LEU A 590 -28.77 -1.99 35.19
C LEU A 590 -27.38 -2.64 35.27
N THR A 591 -27.02 -3.44 34.28
CA THR A 591 -25.84 -4.34 34.36
C THR A 591 -24.64 -3.90 33.52
N ALA A 592 -24.85 -3.18 32.41
CA ALA A 592 -23.88 -2.97 31.32
C ALA A 592 -23.17 -4.25 30.80
N ARG A 593 -23.70 -5.44 31.08
CA ARG A 593 -23.12 -6.73 30.68
C ARG A 593 -23.53 -7.15 29.26
N PRO A 594 -22.76 -8.04 28.61
CA PRO A 594 -23.17 -8.67 27.36
C PRO A 594 -24.57 -9.29 27.48
N LEU A 595 -25.39 -9.12 26.44
CA LEU A 595 -26.81 -9.46 26.50
C LEU A 595 -27.09 -10.97 26.45
N LEU A 596 -26.15 -11.78 25.98
CA LEU A 596 -26.33 -13.22 25.85
C LEU A 596 -26.45 -13.88 27.23
N GLY A 597 -27.66 -14.34 27.58
CA GLY A 597 -27.97 -14.98 28.87
C GLY A 597 -28.57 -14.06 29.94
N ILE A 598 -28.52 -12.73 29.74
CA ILE A 598 -28.85 -11.72 30.76
C ILE A 598 -30.19 -11.92 31.49
N VAL A 599 -31.23 -12.36 30.77
CA VAL A 599 -32.57 -12.62 31.33
C VAL A 599 -32.55 -13.80 32.33
N LYS A 600 -31.73 -14.81 32.08
CA LYS A 600 -31.55 -15.96 32.99
C LYS A 600 -30.73 -15.56 34.21
N ASP A 601 -29.63 -14.85 34.00
CA ASP A 601 -28.74 -14.40 35.08
C ASP A 601 -29.49 -13.51 36.07
N VAL A 602 -30.24 -12.51 35.57
CA VAL A 602 -31.04 -11.61 36.41
C VAL A 602 -32.19 -12.33 37.10
N LYS A 603 -32.85 -13.29 36.44
CA LYS A 603 -33.85 -14.14 37.09
C LYS A 603 -33.25 -14.92 38.26
N CYS A 604 -32.13 -15.61 38.05
CA CYS A 604 -31.45 -16.35 39.10
C CYS A 604 -30.95 -15.45 40.25
N ALA A 605 -30.49 -14.23 39.95
CA ALA A 605 -30.08 -13.29 41.00
C ALA A 605 -31.27 -12.71 41.79
N LEU A 606 -32.43 -12.52 41.18
CA LEU A 606 -33.67 -12.14 41.87
C LEU A 606 -34.22 -13.28 42.75
N GLU A 607 -34.11 -14.54 42.29
CA GLU A 607 -34.50 -15.73 43.04
C GLU A 607 -33.57 -16.02 44.24
N ASN A 608 -32.29 -15.65 44.14
CA ASN A 608 -31.27 -15.85 45.20
C ASN A 608 -30.94 -14.58 46.01
N ASP A 609 -31.75 -13.52 45.89
CA ASP A 609 -31.59 -12.21 46.57
C ASP A 609 -30.25 -11.49 46.31
N SER A 610 -29.50 -11.90 45.27
CA SER A 610 -28.11 -11.53 45.01
C SER A 610 -27.94 -10.46 43.92
N ILE A 611 -28.97 -9.67 43.65
CA ILE A 611 -29.04 -8.68 42.55
C ILE A 611 -27.85 -7.70 42.52
N SER A 612 -27.30 -7.33 43.69
CA SER A 612 -26.12 -6.45 43.81
C SER A 612 -24.89 -6.98 43.05
N GLY A 613 -24.74 -8.29 42.92
CA GLY A 613 -23.65 -8.92 42.15
C GLY A 613 -23.78 -8.79 40.63
N LEU A 614 -24.92 -8.32 40.12
CA LEU A 614 -25.16 -8.07 38.69
C LEU A 614 -25.08 -6.60 38.28
N LEU A 615 -25.29 -5.67 39.22
CA LEU A 615 -25.35 -4.24 38.93
C LEU A 615 -24.01 -3.70 38.42
N ASP A 616 -24.10 -2.68 37.56
CA ASP A 616 -22.93 -1.99 37.03
C ASP A 616 -22.35 -1.02 38.07
N VAL A 617 -21.23 -1.43 38.68
CA VAL A 617 -20.46 -0.63 39.64
C VAL A 617 -19.92 0.69 39.06
N SER A 618 -19.80 0.81 37.73
CA SER A 618 -19.37 2.06 37.09
C SER A 618 -20.45 3.14 37.11
N ALA A 619 -21.72 2.79 37.38
CA ALA A 619 -22.82 3.74 37.53
C ALA A 619 -22.86 4.44 38.91
N GLY A 620 -21.95 4.07 39.82
CA GLY A 620 -21.98 4.48 41.23
C GLY A 620 -22.94 3.64 42.07
N ASP A 621 -23.20 4.10 43.30
CA ASP A 621 -23.96 3.37 44.31
C ASP A 621 -25.47 3.32 43.98
N TRP A 622 -25.90 2.26 43.29
CA TRP A 622 -27.30 1.93 43.04
C TRP A 622 -28.08 1.69 44.35
N PRO A 623 -29.21 2.38 44.59
CA PRO A 623 -30.12 2.03 45.67
C PRO A 623 -30.75 0.65 45.40
N LEU A 624 -30.43 -0.33 46.25
CA LEU A 624 -30.72 -1.75 45.98
C LEU A 624 -32.22 -2.03 45.80
N GLU A 625 -33.10 -1.33 46.50
CA GLU A 625 -34.55 -1.46 46.36
C GLU A 625 -35.03 -1.01 44.97
N GLN A 626 -34.56 0.15 44.49
CA GLN A 626 -34.89 0.68 43.17
C GLN A 626 -34.29 -0.18 42.05
N ALA A 627 -33.06 -0.66 42.22
CA ALA A 627 -32.42 -1.56 41.27
C ALA A 627 -33.14 -2.92 41.19
N ARG A 628 -33.62 -3.45 42.33
CA ARG A 628 -34.47 -4.65 42.39
C ARG A 628 -35.80 -4.42 41.71
N GLU A 629 -36.45 -3.28 41.93
CA GLU A 629 -37.74 -2.96 41.32
C GLU A 629 -37.62 -2.79 39.80
N LEU A 630 -36.61 -2.06 39.31
CA LEU A 630 -36.31 -1.96 37.89
C LEU A 630 -36.02 -3.34 37.26
N ALA A 631 -35.31 -4.22 37.96
CA ALA A 631 -35.09 -5.60 37.50
C ALA A 631 -36.39 -6.42 37.45
N LEU A 632 -37.29 -6.27 38.44
CA LEU A 632 -38.60 -6.93 38.45
C LEU A 632 -39.52 -6.41 37.33
N LEU A 633 -39.52 -5.10 37.07
CA LEU A 633 -40.22 -4.50 35.93
C LEU A 633 -39.66 -5.02 34.60
N ALA A 634 -38.34 -5.09 34.45
CA ALA A 634 -37.68 -5.64 33.27
C ALA A 634 -38.06 -7.10 33.03
N MET A 635 -38.00 -7.96 34.04
CA MET A 635 -38.42 -9.36 33.93
C MET A 635 -39.90 -9.48 33.51
N ARG A 636 -40.79 -8.63 34.03
CA ARG A 636 -42.21 -8.58 33.64
C ARG A 636 -42.46 -7.97 32.25
N CYS A 637 -41.48 -7.32 31.65
CA CYS A 637 -41.51 -6.93 30.24
C CYS A 637 -40.98 -8.05 29.32
N CYS A 638 -40.02 -8.84 29.82
CA CYS A 638 -39.37 -9.96 29.12
C CYS A 638 -40.12 -11.31 29.22
N GLU A 639 -41.37 -11.34 29.72
CA GLU A 639 -42.19 -12.56 29.77
C GLU A 639 -42.38 -13.16 28.36
N GLU A 640 -42.23 -14.49 28.24
CA GLU A 640 -42.28 -15.18 26.94
C GLU A 640 -43.63 -14.95 26.25
N ASN A 641 -44.73 -15.23 26.97
CA ASN A 641 -46.10 -14.99 26.51
C ASN A 641 -46.46 -13.50 26.59
N ARG A 642 -46.76 -12.87 25.45
CA ARG A 642 -47.10 -11.44 25.33
C ARG A 642 -48.28 -10.99 26.20
N LEU A 643 -49.21 -11.89 26.53
CA LEU A 643 -50.38 -11.57 27.37
C LEU A 643 -50.02 -11.40 28.86
N ASN A 644 -48.84 -11.88 29.29
CA ASN A 644 -48.34 -11.73 30.65
C ASN A 644 -47.48 -10.46 30.82
N ARG A 645 -47.04 -9.83 29.72
CA ARG A 645 -46.16 -8.65 29.74
C ARG A 645 -46.89 -7.45 30.35
N MET A 646 -46.17 -6.65 31.15
CA MET A 646 -46.76 -5.44 31.74
C MET A 646 -46.98 -4.35 30.70
N ASP A 647 -48.15 -3.68 30.72
CA ASP A 647 -48.40 -2.50 29.91
C ASP A 647 -47.47 -1.33 30.32
N LEU A 648 -46.89 -0.65 29.34
CA LEU A 648 -45.90 0.42 29.58
C LEU A 648 -46.43 1.57 30.42
N SER A 649 -47.74 1.88 30.39
CA SER A 649 -48.31 2.92 31.25
C SER A 649 -48.14 2.61 32.75
N VAL A 650 -48.23 1.33 33.12
CA VAL A 650 -47.99 0.84 34.48
C VAL A 650 -46.50 0.84 34.80
N VAL A 651 -45.65 0.37 33.87
CA VAL A 651 -44.18 0.39 34.03
C VAL A 651 -43.68 1.81 34.26
N HIS A 652 -44.18 2.77 33.47
CA HIS A 652 -43.82 4.19 33.54
C HIS A 652 -44.26 4.85 34.86
N GLU A 653 -45.45 4.51 35.38
CA GLU A 653 -45.91 5.05 36.67
C GLU A 653 -45.07 4.51 37.84
N VAL A 654 -44.76 3.21 37.87
CA VAL A 654 -43.89 2.64 38.93
C VAL A 654 -42.48 3.24 38.89
N MET A 655 -41.86 3.37 37.71
CA MET A 655 -40.56 4.05 37.60
C MET A 655 -40.64 5.51 38.05
N ARG A 656 -41.76 6.20 37.76
CA ARG A 656 -41.96 7.61 38.14
C ARG A 656 -42.07 7.80 39.65
N THR A 657 -42.88 6.99 40.34
CA THR A 657 -43.04 7.10 41.80
C THR A 657 -41.76 6.79 42.54
N SER A 658 -41.03 5.74 42.13
CA SER A 658 -39.77 5.37 42.76
C SER A 658 -38.63 6.37 42.49
N CYS A 659 -38.65 7.07 41.36
CA CYS A 659 -37.79 8.24 41.11
C CYS A 659 -38.20 9.51 41.87
N ALA A 660 -39.48 9.65 42.25
CA ALA A 660 -39.99 10.79 43.01
C ALA A 660 -39.66 10.68 44.51
N ALA A 661 -39.53 9.46 45.04
CA ALA A 661 -39.19 9.19 46.44
C ALA A 661 -37.73 9.53 46.81
N SER A 662 -36.85 9.78 45.83
CA SER A 662 -35.45 10.17 46.09
C SER A 662 -35.25 11.68 46.03
N GLU A 663 -35.07 12.32 47.19
CA GLU A 663 -34.80 13.76 47.30
C GLU A 663 -33.54 14.19 46.52
N SER A 664 -32.55 13.30 46.38
CA SER A 664 -31.34 13.50 45.55
C SER A 664 -31.63 13.77 44.07
N CYS A 665 -32.78 13.32 43.55
CA CYS A 665 -33.21 13.57 42.18
C CYS A 665 -33.62 15.05 41.94
N SER A 666 -33.93 15.80 43.00
CA SER A 666 -34.36 17.21 42.90
C SER A 666 -33.26 18.15 42.41
N ILE A 667 -32.00 17.88 42.77
CA ILE A 667 -30.84 18.71 42.42
C ILE A 667 -30.56 18.62 40.92
N SER A 668 -30.45 17.39 40.38
CA SER A 668 -30.23 17.16 38.95
C SER A 668 -31.37 17.71 38.08
N LYS A 669 -32.63 17.60 38.54
CA LYS A 669 -33.80 18.18 37.85
C LYS A 669 -33.71 19.70 37.68
N LYS A 670 -32.99 20.41 38.57
CA LYS A 670 -32.83 21.87 38.49
C LYS A 670 -31.69 22.33 37.57
N LEU A 671 -30.71 21.46 37.30
CA LEU A 671 -29.62 21.73 36.34
C LEU A 671 -29.98 21.28 34.92
N LEU A 672 -30.57 20.09 34.73
CA LEU A 672 -30.86 19.53 33.39
C LEU A 672 -32.08 20.15 32.69
N ARG A 673 -33.03 20.78 33.41
CA ARG A 673 -34.24 21.36 32.78
C ARG A 673 -34.01 22.72 32.11
N THR A 674 -32.90 23.39 32.37
CA THR A 674 -32.67 24.78 31.95
C THR A 674 -32.13 24.84 30.52
N PRO A 675 -32.85 25.42 29.55
CA PRO A 675 -32.31 25.68 28.22
C PRO A 675 -31.06 26.56 28.31
N SER A 676 -29.96 26.18 27.66
CA SER A 676 -28.68 26.86 27.78
C SER A 676 -28.71 28.35 27.38
N HIS A 677 -29.64 28.73 26.51
CA HIS A 677 -29.86 30.13 26.10
C HIS A 677 -30.59 30.98 27.17
N PHE A 678 -31.06 30.40 28.27
CA PHE A 678 -31.56 31.12 29.44
C PHE A 678 -30.48 31.40 30.49
N VAL A 679 -29.29 30.80 30.35
CA VAL A 679 -28.18 30.92 31.30
C VAL A 679 -27.27 32.09 30.90
N CYS A 680 -26.90 32.94 31.85
CA CYS A 680 -25.96 34.03 31.63
C CYS A 680 -24.54 33.47 31.38
N PRO A 681 -23.85 33.85 30.29
CA PRO A 681 -22.47 33.42 30.04
C PRO A 681 -21.47 33.80 31.15
N ILE A 682 -21.71 34.91 31.86
CA ILE A 682 -20.82 35.42 32.92
C ILE A 682 -21.11 34.71 34.26
N LEU A 683 -22.38 34.67 34.69
CA LEU A 683 -22.75 34.15 36.01
C LEU A 683 -22.95 32.63 36.06
N GLN A 684 -23.20 31.99 34.91
CA GLN A 684 -23.63 30.59 34.81
C GLN A 684 -24.96 30.28 35.55
N GLU A 685 -25.76 31.32 35.83
CA GLU A 685 -27.11 31.24 36.42
C GLU A 685 -28.20 31.70 35.43
N VAL A 686 -29.47 31.41 35.71
CA VAL A 686 -30.62 31.80 34.87
C VAL A 686 -30.80 33.31 34.88
N MET A 687 -30.84 33.94 33.70
CA MET A 687 -31.01 35.39 33.56
C MET A 687 -32.39 35.85 34.06
N THR A 688 -32.38 36.90 34.87
CA THR A 688 -33.56 37.58 35.41
C THR A 688 -33.89 38.85 34.62
N ASP A 689 -32.89 39.63 34.22
CA ASP A 689 -33.03 40.79 33.33
C ASP A 689 -32.05 40.74 32.14
N PRO A 690 -32.30 39.85 31.16
CA PRO A 690 -31.38 39.61 30.05
C PRO A 690 -31.18 40.85 29.14
N ARG A 691 -29.93 41.28 28.98
CA ARG A 691 -29.50 42.40 28.12
C ARG A 691 -28.57 41.96 27.00
N ILE A 692 -28.83 42.44 25.79
CA ILE A 692 -28.01 42.24 24.59
C ILE A 692 -26.90 43.30 24.57
N ALA A 693 -25.65 42.91 24.32
CA ALA A 693 -24.52 43.82 24.09
C ALA A 693 -24.20 43.96 22.58
N ALA A 694 -23.19 44.77 22.23
CA ALA A 694 -22.82 45.04 20.82
C ALA A 694 -22.39 43.80 20.02
N ASP A 695 -21.93 42.75 20.70
CA ASP A 695 -21.56 41.45 20.11
C ASP A 695 -22.79 40.58 19.75
N GLY A 696 -24.01 41.02 20.04
CA GLY A 696 -25.24 40.27 19.83
C GLY A 696 -25.51 39.17 20.87
N TYR A 697 -24.59 38.95 21.83
CA TYR A 697 -24.80 38.01 22.93
C TYR A 697 -25.67 38.65 24.03
N THR A 698 -26.39 37.80 24.77
CA THR A 698 -27.27 38.22 25.87
C THR A 698 -26.68 37.78 27.21
N TYR A 699 -26.72 38.67 28.19
CA TYR A 699 -26.11 38.55 29.52
C TYR A 699 -27.08 39.05 30.60
N GLU A 700 -26.84 38.73 31.87
CA GLU A 700 -27.56 39.35 32.99
C GLU A 700 -27.13 40.82 33.14
N GLU A 701 -28.06 41.75 33.40
CA GLU A 701 -27.75 43.19 33.46
C GLU A 701 -26.61 43.50 34.45
N GLU A 702 -26.73 43.01 35.69
CA GLU A 702 -25.74 43.31 36.73
C GLU A 702 -24.34 42.78 36.38
N ALA A 703 -24.28 41.64 35.70
CA ALA A 703 -23.03 40.97 35.33
C ALA A 703 -22.29 41.70 34.21
N ILE A 704 -22.98 42.05 33.11
CA ILE A 704 -22.37 42.76 31.99
C ILE A 704 -22.06 44.23 32.36
N GLN A 705 -22.90 44.86 33.18
CA GLN A 705 -22.55 46.16 33.76
C GLN A 705 -21.34 46.06 34.71
N GLY A 706 -21.22 44.97 35.50
CA GLY A 706 -20.06 44.73 36.36
C GLY A 706 -18.76 44.57 35.57
N TRP A 707 -18.82 43.85 34.44
CA TRP A 707 -17.71 43.69 33.50
C TRP A 707 -17.23 45.05 32.95
N PHE A 708 -18.12 45.89 32.44
CA PHE A 708 -17.77 47.24 31.95
C PHE A 708 -17.26 48.15 33.09
N LYS A 709 -17.87 48.11 34.28
CA LYS A 709 -17.42 48.86 35.47
C LYS A 709 -16.04 48.42 35.97
N SER A 710 -15.59 47.21 35.62
CA SER A 710 -14.25 46.70 35.91
C SER A 710 -13.19 47.18 34.91
N GLY A 711 -13.59 47.95 33.89
CA GLY A 711 -12.68 48.56 32.90
C GLY A 711 -12.51 47.75 31.60
N HIS A 712 -13.30 46.70 31.38
CA HIS A 712 -13.24 45.91 30.14
C HIS A 712 -14.11 46.53 29.03
N SER A 713 -13.52 46.74 27.84
CA SER A 713 -14.21 47.10 26.60
C SER A 713 -14.49 45.90 25.67
N THR A 714 -14.11 44.68 26.08
CA THR A 714 -14.22 43.46 25.27
C THR A 714 -15.45 42.63 25.58
N SER A 715 -15.88 41.80 24.62
CA SER A 715 -16.94 40.80 24.78
C SER A 715 -16.54 39.73 25.81
N PRO A 716 -17.36 39.45 26.83
CA PRO A 716 -17.14 38.31 27.73
C PRO A 716 -17.18 36.93 27.05
N MET A 717 -17.78 36.81 25.85
CA MET A 717 -17.91 35.53 25.14
C MET A 717 -16.78 35.30 24.12
N THR A 718 -16.33 36.35 23.42
CA THR A 718 -15.33 36.22 22.33
C THR A 718 -14.00 36.89 22.63
N ASN A 719 -13.91 37.70 23.69
CA ASN A 719 -12.78 38.58 24.04
C ASN A 719 -12.35 39.56 22.93
N LEU A 720 -13.21 39.82 21.94
CA LEU A 720 -13.04 40.86 20.93
C LEU A 720 -13.52 42.21 21.47
N GLU A 721 -12.98 43.32 20.95
CA GLU A 721 -13.41 44.68 21.34
C GLU A 721 -14.85 44.98 20.88
N LEU A 722 -15.65 45.61 21.74
CA LEU A 722 -17.06 45.93 21.47
C LEU A 722 -17.19 47.32 20.82
N GLU A 723 -18.01 47.43 19.77
CA GLU A 723 -18.30 48.73 19.12
C GLU A 723 -18.88 49.77 20.08
N HIS A 724 -19.65 49.32 21.09
CA HIS A 724 -20.13 50.15 22.20
C HIS A 724 -20.53 49.34 23.44
N CYS A 725 -20.45 49.98 24.62
CA CYS A 725 -20.94 49.41 25.89
C CYS A 725 -22.46 49.61 26.12
N ASN A 726 -23.23 50.01 25.10
CA ASN A 726 -24.69 50.14 25.22
C ASN A 726 -25.35 48.76 25.34
N LEU A 727 -26.40 48.68 26.17
CA LEU A 727 -27.13 47.45 26.50
C LEU A 727 -28.60 47.57 26.12
N VAL A 728 -29.14 46.60 25.39
CA VAL A 728 -30.54 46.57 24.94
C VAL A 728 -31.31 45.47 25.67
N PRO A 729 -32.44 45.74 26.35
CA PRO A 729 -33.21 44.70 27.04
C PRO A 729 -33.85 43.68 26.11
N ASN A 730 -33.63 42.39 26.39
CA ASN A 730 -34.12 41.26 25.62
C ASN A 730 -35.46 40.76 26.18
N TYR A 731 -36.51 41.57 26.06
CA TYR A 731 -37.84 41.26 26.59
C TYR A 731 -38.42 39.93 26.05
N ALA A 732 -38.04 39.52 24.84
CA ALA A 732 -38.44 38.23 24.26
C ALA A 732 -37.84 37.05 25.03
N LEU A 733 -36.55 37.12 25.36
CA LEU A 733 -35.89 36.10 26.17
C LEU A 733 -36.38 36.13 27.63
N GLN A 734 -36.58 37.32 28.20
CA GLN A 734 -37.12 37.49 29.55
C GLN A 734 -38.50 36.85 29.69
N PHE A 735 -39.40 37.07 28.71
CA PHE A 735 -40.71 36.44 28.68
C PHE A 735 -40.62 34.92 28.49
N ALA A 736 -39.70 34.42 27.64
CA ALA A 736 -39.48 32.99 27.47
C ALA A 736 -39.00 32.30 28.77
N ILE A 737 -38.09 32.94 29.52
CA ILE A 737 -37.63 32.48 30.83
C ILE A 737 -38.79 32.45 31.83
N GLN A 738 -39.60 33.51 31.90
CA GLN A 738 -40.78 33.56 32.77
C GLN A 738 -41.81 32.47 32.43
N GLN A 739 -42.07 32.21 31.15
CA GLN A 739 -42.96 31.13 30.71
C GLN A 739 -42.42 29.72 31.05
N TRP A 740 -41.09 29.53 31.04
CA TRP A 740 -40.46 28.27 31.43
C TRP A 740 -40.40 28.07 32.96
N GLN A 741 -40.23 29.13 33.74
CA GLN A 741 -40.31 29.07 35.21
C GLN A 741 -41.71 28.69 35.75
N LEU A 742 -42.72 28.62 34.88
CA LEU A 742 -44.10 28.22 35.17
C LEU A 742 -44.43 26.78 34.71
N GLN A 743 -43.43 25.94 34.38
CA GLN A 743 -43.56 24.57 33.79
C GLN A 743 -42.72 23.47 34.49
#